data_AF-A0A7U6KI83-F1
#
_entry.id   AF-A0A7U6KI83-F1
#
_cell.length_a   1.000
_cell.length_b   1.000
_cell.length_c   1.000
_cell.angle_alpha   90.00
_cell.angle_beta   90.00
_cell.angle_gamma   90.00
#
_symmetry.space_group_name_H-M   'P 1'
#
loop_
_entity.id
_entity.type
_entity.pdbx_description
1 polymer ?
#
loop_
_entity_poly.entity_id
_entity_poly.type
_entity_poly.pdbx_seq_one_letter_code
_entity_poly.pdbx_strand_id
1 'polypeptide(L)'
;MNPDILIKEYRIEQKDLSIIGIQWPKNCGDTATLVIRNSESAELIEIPVEKSESIQVVLPESLFHGQDEGDSSFSFRCMVEGSEKEYQIRNKSKKASSRNYLLSSKTNAPNKFLIHSRNKGYLQLRKGSLHDLLSNCVIAYVTAFKMRKSKISLEVKTDLIEGQLQDVCIVFRDDEEKKYSFPVVATKKEKNLTVFTSEINLKDISFEQYYWDFYVRVRDQETGKLAMIRMKVDSIPVRKHLCKTLVGNTYGDGEYIAFPYMTNAFNLSIQYRFKHEYDKIHYKIKETVAVWTYKLFKKWFDKKSRWLICEKFANTAQDNSYYFFQYCCDQAKRNDVYYIIKKDSPDYKKLKAYGKRIIPFMSFRHLIYLQSNCKLISSETRIHFFPWKIGRGRIRLVSYNKPYIFLQHGVLGFKQVHNLSKQSLNAADLFITSSEFEKGIVKDNMGYCDDDIAVTGLPRWDALIDKSGDKKRIVLMPTWRLWLEGLTNEEFRQTEYFHKYLNLIRNPELVSLLKKYDAKLTFIIHPKIHEYMKEFVADNDLIEIYEFGEVPINEKLMESSLMITDYSSVAWDMYYMHKPIIFYKFDLEQLEETQGSYIDPRSEVIGDIVYSEKDLLKQIEEYMVTSYREKRKYAESRTTYLAYDDKNNSRRIYDEICKKMSSNEKCNCKE
;
A
#
# COMPACT_ATOMS: atom_id res chain seq x y z
N MET A 1 -25.52 -13.00 19.43
CA MET A 1 -25.23 -14.42 19.13
C MET A 1 -25.85 -14.73 17.79
N ASN A 2 -25.04 -15.11 16.80
CA ASN A 2 -25.51 -15.51 15.46
C ASN A 2 -25.97 -16.98 15.56
N PRO A 3 -27.17 -17.37 15.07
CA PRO A 3 -27.56 -18.77 15.05
C PRO A 3 -26.80 -19.49 13.94
N ASP A 4 -25.55 -19.88 14.23
CA ASP A 4 -24.74 -20.71 13.36
C ASP A 4 -25.37 -22.12 13.29
N ILE A 5 -26.04 -22.44 12.18
CA ILE A 5 -26.46 -23.82 11.88
C ILE A 5 -25.20 -24.71 11.87
N LEU A 6 -25.28 -25.80 12.65
CA LEU A 6 -24.18 -26.71 12.99
C LEU A 6 -24.33 -28.00 12.21
N ILE A 7 -23.38 -28.34 11.34
CA ILE A 7 -23.34 -29.62 10.62
C ILE A 7 -22.15 -30.46 11.11
N LYS A 8 -22.39 -31.71 11.54
CA LYS A 8 -21.37 -32.77 11.70
C LYS A 8 -21.26 -33.62 10.42
N GLU A 9 -20.03 -34.04 10.11
CA GLU A 9 -19.58 -34.70 8.87
C GLU A 9 -20.45 -35.85 8.37
N TYR A 10 -20.72 -35.91 7.06
CA TYR A 10 -20.98 -37.17 6.35
C TYR A 10 -20.37 -37.23 4.94
N ARG A 11 -20.02 -38.47 4.53
CA ARG A 11 -19.40 -38.89 3.28
C ARG A 11 -20.37 -38.71 2.11
N ILE A 12 -19.92 -38.02 1.06
CA ILE A 12 -20.48 -38.20 -0.29
C ILE A 12 -19.82 -39.48 -0.80
N GLU A 13 -20.53 -40.62 -0.75
CA GLU A 13 -20.03 -41.85 -1.36
C GLU A 13 -20.20 -41.74 -2.87
N GLN A 14 -19.08 -41.80 -3.59
CA GLN A 14 -19.05 -41.95 -5.04
C GLN A 14 -19.81 -43.23 -5.41
N LYS A 15 -21.05 -43.12 -5.88
CA LYS A 15 -21.49 -43.95 -7.01
C LYS A 15 -22.75 -43.52 -7.73
N ASP A 16 -23.60 -42.67 -7.15
CA ASP A 16 -24.70 -42.07 -7.90
C ASP A 16 -24.90 -40.61 -7.52
N LEU A 17 -25.33 -39.84 -8.52
CA LEU A 17 -25.49 -38.40 -8.47
C LEU A 17 -26.24 -37.92 -7.22
N SER A 18 -25.90 -36.71 -6.78
CA SER A 18 -26.81 -35.78 -6.11
C SER A 18 -27.34 -36.17 -4.73
N ILE A 19 -26.46 -36.21 -3.72
CA ILE A 19 -26.88 -36.25 -2.32
C ILE A 19 -26.03 -35.26 -1.49
N ILE A 20 -26.66 -34.19 -0.99
CA ILE A 20 -26.07 -33.28 0.01
C ILE A 20 -26.72 -33.54 1.37
N GLY A 21 -25.93 -34.03 2.33
CA GLY A 21 -26.30 -34.22 3.74
C GLY A 21 -26.47 -32.89 4.50
N ILE A 22 -27.69 -32.52 4.91
CA ILE A 22 -27.95 -31.31 5.71
C ILE A 22 -28.42 -31.73 7.12
N GLN A 23 -27.83 -31.13 8.18
CA GLN A 23 -28.29 -31.37 9.55
C GLN A 23 -29.39 -30.37 9.94
N TRP A 24 -30.48 -30.87 10.50
CA TRP A 24 -31.60 -30.05 10.95
C TRP A 24 -31.19 -29.08 12.07
N PRO A 25 -31.56 -27.79 12.02
CA PRO A 25 -31.21 -26.86 13.08
C PRO A 25 -31.89 -27.24 14.41
N LYS A 26 -31.18 -27.04 15.53
CA LYS A 26 -31.80 -27.13 16.86
C LYS A 26 -32.77 -25.97 16.99
N ASN A 27 -34.07 -26.27 17.18
CA ASN A 27 -35.19 -25.33 17.34
C ASN A 27 -35.90 -24.90 16.03
N CYS A 28 -35.90 -25.76 15.00
CA CYS A 28 -36.72 -25.56 13.80
C CYS A 28 -37.83 -26.61 13.72
N GLY A 29 -38.96 -26.26 13.09
CA GLY A 29 -40.10 -27.17 12.80
C GLY A 29 -39.67 -28.37 11.97
N ASP A 30 -40.57 -29.29 11.60
CA ASP A 30 -40.17 -30.56 10.96
C ASP A 30 -39.92 -30.47 9.43
N THR A 31 -40.04 -29.26 8.88
CA THR A 31 -40.01 -28.91 7.45
C THR A 31 -39.15 -27.65 7.18
N ALA A 32 -38.43 -27.66 6.05
CA ALA A 32 -37.58 -26.57 5.58
C ALA A 32 -37.47 -26.61 4.04
N THR A 33 -37.03 -25.51 3.43
CA THR A 33 -36.80 -25.42 1.99
C THR A 33 -35.34 -25.12 1.72
N LEU A 34 -34.65 -26.02 1.01
CA LEU A 34 -33.34 -25.72 0.46
C LEU A 34 -33.51 -24.78 -0.73
N VAL A 35 -32.86 -23.63 -0.66
CA VAL A 35 -32.84 -22.61 -1.70
C VAL A 35 -31.47 -22.63 -2.37
N ILE A 36 -31.44 -22.94 -3.66
CA ILE A 36 -30.26 -22.84 -4.51
C ILE A 36 -30.42 -21.58 -5.35
N ARG A 37 -29.53 -20.61 -5.14
CA ARG A 37 -29.60 -19.32 -5.84
C ARG A 37 -28.39 -19.14 -6.73
N ASN A 38 -28.63 -18.83 -8.01
CA ASN A 38 -27.58 -18.39 -8.92
C ASN A 38 -27.05 -17.01 -8.46
N SER A 39 -25.73 -16.80 -8.52
CA SER A 39 -25.10 -15.56 -8.09
C SER A 39 -25.29 -14.43 -9.10
N GLU A 40 -25.64 -14.76 -10.35
CA GLU A 40 -25.73 -13.81 -11.47
C GLU A 40 -27.16 -13.65 -12.00
N SER A 41 -27.97 -14.72 -11.98
CA SER A 41 -29.41 -14.64 -12.26
C SER A 41 -30.23 -14.69 -10.96
N ALA A 42 -31.41 -14.07 -10.95
CA ALA A 42 -32.37 -14.19 -9.83
C ALA A 42 -33.03 -15.58 -9.76
N GLU A 43 -32.50 -16.55 -10.51
CA GLU A 43 -33.04 -17.91 -10.60
C GLU A 43 -32.88 -18.63 -9.26
N LEU A 44 -33.99 -19.21 -8.82
CA LEU A 44 -34.18 -19.74 -7.49
C LEU A 44 -34.82 -21.11 -7.60
N ILE A 45 -34.14 -22.10 -7.05
CA ILE A 45 -34.62 -23.47 -6.99
C ILE A 45 -34.90 -23.81 -5.54
N GLU A 46 -36.16 -24.12 -5.26
CA GLU A 46 -36.67 -24.48 -3.95
C GLU A 46 -36.91 -25.98 -3.90
N ILE A 47 -36.27 -26.63 -2.92
CA ILE A 47 -36.42 -28.06 -2.70
C ILE A 47 -36.93 -28.25 -1.27
N PRO A 48 -38.18 -28.69 -1.08
CA PRO A 48 -38.70 -28.99 0.25
C PRO A 48 -37.93 -30.17 0.83
N VAL A 49 -37.56 -30.06 2.10
CA VAL A 49 -36.82 -31.07 2.86
C VAL A 49 -37.49 -31.29 4.20
N GLU A 50 -37.71 -32.56 4.53
CA GLU A 50 -38.24 -32.98 5.82
C GLU A 50 -37.12 -33.43 6.76
N LYS A 51 -37.40 -33.31 8.06
CA LYS A 51 -36.44 -33.64 9.11
C LYS A 51 -36.13 -35.12 9.15
N SER A 52 -34.86 -35.45 8.90
CA SER A 52 -34.32 -36.81 9.00
C SER A 52 -32.90 -36.82 9.56
N GLU A 53 -32.40 -38.00 9.94
CA GLU A 53 -31.01 -38.16 10.43
C GLU A 53 -29.96 -37.83 9.36
N SER A 54 -30.32 -37.97 8.07
CA SER A 54 -29.50 -37.56 6.93
C SER A 54 -30.40 -37.05 5.80
N ILE A 55 -30.50 -35.72 5.66
CA ILE A 55 -31.24 -35.11 4.54
C ILE A 55 -30.46 -35.38 3.26
N GLN A 56 -31.04 -36.09 2.30
CA GLN A 56 -30.43 -36.31 1.00
C GLN A 56 -31.15 -35.47 -0.05
N VAL A 57 -30.47 -34.46 -0.61
CA VAL A 57 -31.06 -33.60 -1.64
C VAL A 57 -30.55 -33.95 -3.03
N VAL A 58 -31.48 -34.39 -3.88
CA VAL A 58 -31.29 -34.57 -5.32
C VAL A 58 -31.39 -33.20 -6.00
N LEU A 59 -30.35 -32.79 -6.72
CA LEU A 59 -30.34 -31.54 -7.47
C LEU A 59 -31.21 -31.73 -8.73
N PRO A 60 -32.20 -30.85 -9.00
CA PRO A 60 -33.10 -31.03 -10.13
C PRO A 60 -32.36 -30.90 -11.47
N GLU A 61 -32.82 -31.67 -12.47
CA GLU A 61 -32.25 -31.69 -13.83
C GLU A 61 -32.22 -30.29 -14.49
N SER A 62 -33.11 -29.38 -14.09
CA SER A 62 -33.13 -27.98 -14.55
C SER A 62 -31.84 -27.21 -14.25
N LEU A 63 -31.10 -27.52 -13.18
CA LEU A 63 -29.74 -26.97 -12.94
C LEU A 63 -28.72 -27.37 -14.02
N PHE A 64 -28.98 -28.51 -14.65
CA PHE A 64 -28.10 -29.14 -15.63
C PHE A 64 -28.51 -28.82 -17.08
N HIS A 65 -29.76 -28.40 -17.30
CA HIS A 65 -30.30 -28.02 -18.60
C HIS A 65 -30.33 -26.49 -18.78
N GLY A 66 -29.17 -25.92 -19.12
CA GLY A 66 -29.06 -24.53 -19.56
C GLY A 66 -27.94 -24.40 -20.58
N GLN A 67 -28.23 -23.75 -21.71
CA GLN A 67 -27.30 -23.48 -22.83
C GLN A 67 -26.21 -22.45 -22.50
N ASP A 68 -26.19 -21.90 -21.29
CA ASP A 68 -25.13 -21.00 -20.87
C ASP A 68 -23.79 -21.74 -20.80
N GLU A 69 -22.91 -21.41 -21.74
CA GLU A 69 -21.47 -21.77 -21.75
C GLU A 69 -20.67 -21.01 -20.66
N GLY A 70 -21.34 -20.17 -19.86
CA GLY A 70 -20.73 -19.33 -18.83
C GLY A 70 -20.55 -20.02 -17.47
N ASP A 71 -19.50 -19.59 -16.75
CA ASP A 71 -19.16 -20.06 -15.40
C ASP A 71 -20.18 -19.55 -14.37
N SER A 72 -21.10 -20.42 -13.93
CA SER A 72 -22.19 -20.07 -13.01
C SER A 72 -21.90 -20.52 -11.59
N SER A 73 -22.18 -19.66 -10.60
CA SER A 73 -21.99 -19.93 -9.17
C SER A 73 -23.31 -19.98 -8.44
N PHE A 74 -23.57 -21.07 -7.71
CA PHE A 74 -24.78 -21.27 -6.93
C PHE A 74 -24.46 -21.35 -5.43
N SER A 75 -25.23 -20.63 -4.61
CA SER A 75 -25.13 -20.67 -3.15
C SER A 75 -26.24 -21.52 -2.54
N PHE A 76 -25.89 -22.35 -1.56
CA PHE A 76 -26.85 -23.17 -0.82
C PHE A 76 -27.35 -22.41 0.42
N ARG A 77 -28.67 -22.21 0.50
CA ARG A 77 -29.37 -21.57 1.61
C ARG A 77 -30.51 -22.45 2.08
N CYS A 78 -30.97 -22.24 3.30
CA CYS A 78 -32.09 -22.96 3.89
C CYS A 78 -33.09 -21.96 4.49
N MET A 79 -34.36 -22.10 4.14
CA MET A 79 -35.47 -21.40 4.77
C MET A 79 -36.23 -22.37 5.67
N VAL A 80 -36.45 -22.01 6.92
CA VAL A 80 -37.21 -22.82 7.88
C VAL A 80 -38.66 -22.37 7.83
N GLU A 81 -39.59 -23.32 7.83
CA GLU A 81 -41.02 -23.00 7.86
C GLU A 81 -41.37 -22.16 9.10
N GLY A 82 -42.04 -21.02 8.89
CA GLY A 82 -42.36 -20.04 9.94
C GLY A 82 -41.27 -18.99 10.24
N SER A 83 -40.16 -18.96 9.49
CA SER A 83 -39.14 -17.90 9.63
C SER A 83 -38.98 -17.09 8.34
N GLU A 84 -38.92 -15.76 8.43
CA GLU A 84 -38.64 -14.87 7.29
C GLU A 84 -37.14 -14.79 6.91
N LYS A 85 -36.28 -15.62 7.52
CA LYS A 85 -34.82 -15.53 7.35
C LYS A 85 -34.26 -16.72 6.58
N GLU A 86 -33.50 -16.42 5.53
CA GLU A 86 -32.65 -17.40 4.85
C GLU A 86 -31.33 -17.61 5.60
N TYR A 87 -30.94 -18.87 5.81
CA TYR A 87 -29.67 -19.24 6.43
C TYR A 87 -28.71 -19.84 5.41
N GLN A 88 -27.50 -19.31 5.31
CA GLN A 88 -26.46 -19.91 4.47
C GLN A 88 -25.92 -21.20 5.07
N ILE A 89 -25.71 -22.21 4.22
CA ILE A 89 -25.24 -23.52 4.66
C ILE A 89 -23.72 -23.53 4.77
N ARG A 90 -23.21 -23.97 5.93
CA ARG A 90 -21.79 -23.96 6.29
C ARG A 90 -21.30 -25.36 6.66
N ASN A 91 -20.19 -25.77 6.06
CA ASN A 91 -19.41 -26.93 6.44
C ASN A 91 -18.56 -26.61 7.69
N LYS A 92 -18.80 -27.34 8.79
CA LYS A 92 -18.15 -27.08 10.10
C LYS A 92 -16.94 -27.96 10.41
N SER A 93 -16.54 -28.87 9.51
CA SER A 93 -15.38 -29.75 9.76
C SER A 93 -14.07 -28.97 9.65
N LYS A 94 -13.25 -29.02 10.71
CA LYS A 94 -11.85 -28.51 10.71
C LYS A 94 -10.96 -29.19 9.65
N LYS A 95 -11.40 -30.32 9.07
CA LYS A 95 -10.69 -31.07 8.01
C LYS A 95 -11.27 -30.87 6.60
N ALA A 96 -12.39 -30.16 6.45
CA ALA A 96 -13.11 -30.06 5.19
C ALA A 96 -12.80 -28.81 4.35
N SER A 97 -11.96 -27.89 4.84
CA SER A 97 -11.46 -26.76 4.03
C SER A 97 -10.62 -27.18 2.82
N SER A 98 -10.35 -28.49 2.65
CA SER A 98 -9.49 -29.05 1.62
C SER A 98 -10.16 -30.17 0.81
N ARG A 99 -11.50 -30.30 0.82
CA ARG A 99 -12.21 -31.33 0.04
C ARG A 99 -13.16 -30.66 -0.93
N ASN A 100 -12.83 -30.72 -2.21
CA ASN A 100 -13.74 -30.36 -3.28
C ASN A 100 -14.36 -31.66 -3.82
N TYR A 101 -15.64 -31.63 -4.16
CA TYR A 101 -16.32 -32.79 -4.75
C TYR A 101 -16.77 -32.38 -6.15
N LEU A 102 -16.14 -32.95 -7.17
CA LEU A 102 -16.62 -32.81 -8.55
C LEU A 102 -17.77 -33.81 -8.73
N LEU A 103 -18.87 -33.29 -9.25
CA LEU A 103 -20.03 -34.04 -9.69
C LEU A 103 -20.07 -33.86 -11.21
N SER A 104 -19.79 -34.93 -11.96
CA SER A 104 -20.09 -34.97 -13.39
C SER A 104 -21.58 -35.24 -13.55
N SER A 105 -22.32 -34.44 -14.35
CA SER A 105 -23.67 -34.85 -14.72
C SER A 105 -23.58 -36.08 -15.63
N LYS A 106 -24.55 -37.02 -15.52
CA LYS A 106 -24.70 -38.11 -16.50
C LYS A 106 -25.27 -37.61 -17.84
N THR A 107 -25.61 -36.32 -17.94
CA THR A 107 -26.19 -35.72 -19.14
C THR A 107 -25.09 -35.39 -20.15
N ASN A 108 -25.36 -35.53 -21.46
CA ASN A 108 -24.45 -35.30 -22.59
C ASN A 108 -23.95 -33.83 -22.74
N ALA A 109 -23.97 -33.02 -21.68
CA ALA A 109 -23.53 -31.63 -21.69
C ALA A 109 -22.04 -31.50 -21.33
N PRO A 110 -21.28 -30.54 -21.92
CA PRO A 110 -19.84 -30.37 -21.68
C PRO A 110 -19.49 -29.77 -20.30
N ASN A 111 -20.50 -29.44 -19.49
CA ASN A 111 -20.32 -28.71 -18.23
C ASN A 111 -20.20 -29.66 -17.03
N LYS A 112 -19.18 -29.43 -16.20
CA LYS A 112 -18.99 -30.15 -14.93
C LYS A 112 -19.45 -29.29 -13.77
N PHE A 113 -19.72 -29.95 -12.64
CA PHE A 113 -20.16 -29.27 -11.43
C PHE A 113 -19.17 -29.52 -10.31
N LEU A 114 -18.80 -28.48 -9.58
CA LEU A 114 -17.91 -28.59 -8.43
C LEU A 114 -18.59 -28.04 -7.18
N ILE A 115 -18.80 -28.92 -6.20
CA ILE A 115 -19.15 -28.49 -4.85
C ILE A 115 -17.86 -28.22 -4.09
N HIS A 116 -17.71 -26.99 -3.62
CA HIS A 116 -16.55 -26.55 -2.85
C HIS A 116 -16.98 -25.68 -1.66
N SER A 117 -16.06 -25.50 -0.71
CA SER A 117 -16.29 -24.70 0.49
C SER A 117 -15.47 -23.40 0.46
N ARG A 118 -16.13 -22.25 0.58
CA ARG A 118 -15.47 -20.92 0.63
C ARG A 118 -14.93 -20.59 2.03
N ASN A 119 -14.26 -19.45 2.15
CA ASN A 119 -13.84 -18.86 3.43
C ASN A 119 -14.99 -18.91 4.46
N LYS A 120 -14.64 -19.26 5.71
CA LYS A 120 -15.55 -19.60 6.81
C LYS A 120 -16.26 -20.95 6.67
N GLY A 121 -16.37 -21.57 5.50
CA GLY A 121 -16.91 -22.93 5.35
C GLY A 121 -18.21 -23.01 4.54
N TYR A 122 -18.71 -21.91 3.97
CA TYR A 122 -19.96 -21.91 3.21
C TYR A 122 -19.87 -22.78 1.96
N LEU A 123 -20.90 -23.59 1.69
CA LEU A 123 -20.96 -24.47 0.52
C LEU A 123 -21.40 -23.69 -0.72
N GLN A 124 -20.72 -23.94 -1.85
CA GLN A 124 -21.06 -23.41 -3.17
C GLN A 124 -20.94 -24.50 -4.23
N LEU A 125 -21.82 -24.44 -5.22
CA LEU A 125 -21.79 -25.26 -6.43
C LEU A 125 -21.37 -24.35 -7.60
N ARG A 126 -20.30 -24.72 -8.30
CA ARG A 126 -19.86 -24.04 -9.54
C ARG A 126 -20.17 -24.93 -10.73
N LYS A 127 -20.68 -24.36 -11.81
CA LYS A 127 -20.91 -25.00 -13.10
C LYS A 127 -19.96 -24.36 -14.11
N GLY A 128 -19.17 -25.17 -14.83
CA GLY A 128 -18.28 -24.68 -15.88
C GLY A 128 -17.50 -25.81 -16.54
N SER A 129 -16.59 -25.45 -17.44
CA SER A 129 -15.65 -26.42 -18.03
C SER A 129 -14.71 -26.99 -16.96
N LEU A 130 -14.17 -28.20 -17.15
CA LEU A 130 -13.18 -28.75 -16.22
C LEU A 130 -11.97 -27.80 -16.08
N HIS A 131 -11.55 -27.17 -17.18
CA HIS A 131 -10.47 -26.18 -17.18
C HIS A 131 -10.74 -25.01 -16.23
N ASP A 132 -11.94 -24.42 -16.27
CA ASP A 132 -12.30 -23.27 -15.43
C ASP A 132 -12.43 -23.65 -13.97
N LEU A 133 -13.05 -24.80 -13.69
CA LEU A 133 -13.21 -25.32 -12.33
C LEU A 133 -11.85 -25.63 -11.68
N LEU A 134 -10.92 -26.22 -12.44
CA LEU A 134 -9.56 -26.46 -11.97
C LEU A 134 -8.85 -25.13 -11.64
N SER A 135 -8.94 -24.14 -12.52
CA SER A 135 -8.23 -22.86 -12.38
C SER A 135 -8.81 -21.99 -11.24
N ASN A 136 -10.13 -21.98 -11.07
CA ASN A 136 -10.83 -21.07 -10.17
C ASN A 136 -11.19 -21.66 -8.80
N CYS A 137 -11.37 -22.98 -8.72
CA CYS A 137 -11.94 -23.60 -7.53
C CYS A 137 -11.04 -24.65 -6.87
N VAL A 138 -10.11 -25.26 -7.62
CA VAL A 138 -9.11 -26.16 -7.04
C VAL A 138 -7.96 -25.36 -6.46
N ILE A 139 -7.44 -25.82 -5.33
CA ILE A 139 -6.33 -25.18 -4.64
C ILE A 139 -5.14 -26.14 -4.59
N ALA A 140 -3.97 -25.63 -4.95
CA ALA A 140 -2.70 -26.32 -4.79
C ALA A 140 -1.97 -25.78 -3.54
N TYR A 141 -1.90 -26.59 -2.49
CA TYR A 141 -1.29 -26.20 -1.22
C TYR A 141 0.16 -26.63 -1.13
N VAL A 142 1.06 -25.67 -0.90
CA VAL A 142 2.47 -25.92 -0.61
C VAL A 142 2.61 -26.38 0.84
N THR A 143 2.92 -27.67 1.04
CA THR A 143 3.03 -28.31 2.35
C THR A 143 4.47 -28.26 2.89
N ALA A 144 5.45 -28.36 1.99
CA ALA A 144 6.87 -28.18 2.30
C ALA A 144 7.56 -27.30 1.24
N PHE A 145 8.54 -26.51 1.69
CA PHE A 145 9.34 -25.65 0.83
C PHE A 145 10.76 -25.55 1.39
N LYS A 146 11.75 -25.77 0.55
CA LYS A 146 13.17 -25.57 0.87
C LYS A 146 13.85 -24.89 -0.29
N MET A 147 14.68 -23.89 0.00
CA MET A 147 15.55 -23.26 -0.98
C MET A 147 17.00 -23.35 -0.52
N ARG A 148 17.90 -23.66 -1.46
CA ARG A 148 19.36 -23.61 -1.27
C ARG A 148 19.99 -23.02 -2.52
N LYS A 149 20.47 -21.77 -2.42
CA LYS A 149 21.00 -21.01 -3.57
C LYS A 149 19.94 -20.95 -4.68
N SER A 150 20.22 -21.44 -5.89
CA SER A 150 19.28 -21.47 -7.01
C SER A 150 18.29 -22.62 -6.95
N LYS A 151 18.48 -23.65 -6.11
CA LYS A 151 17.62 -24.84 -6.10
C LYS A 151 16.47 -24.67 -5.10
N ILE A 152 15.25 -24.86 -5.58
CA ILE A 152 14.02 -24.92 -4.79
C ILE A 152 13.49 -26.35 -4.86
N SER A 153 13.12 -26.90 -3.70
CA SER A 153 12.37 -28.14 -3.58
C SER A 153 11.05 -27.82 -2.89
N LEU A 154 9.96 -28.24 -3.51
CA LEU A 154 8.61 -28.01 -3.01
C LEU A 154 7.80 -29.30 -3.01
N GLU A 155 6.97 -29.45 -1.98
CA GLU A 155 5.93 -30.46 -1.89
C GLU A 155 4.58 -29.75 -1.95
N VAL A 156 3.72 -30.24 -2.85
CA VAL A 156 2.42 -29.66 -3.12
C VAL A 156 1.35 -30.73 -2.97
N LYS A 157 0.25 -30.34 -2.34
CA LYS A 157 -0.93 -31.15 -2.13
C LYS A 157 -2.11 -30.49 -2.82
N THR A 158 -2.73 -31.20 -3.75
CA THR A 158 -3.86 -30.66 -4.52
C THR A 158 -4.90 -31.74 -4.81
N ASP A 159 -6.12 -31.31 -5.07
CA ASP A 159 -7.25 -32.17 -5.38
C ASP A 159 -7.35 -32.34 -6.90
N LEU A 160 -6.79 -33.44 -7.41
CA LEU A 160 -6.83 -33.76 -8.84
C LEU A 160 -8.02 -34.67 -9.09
N ILE A 161 -9.19 -34.06 -9.23
CA ILE A 161 -10.44 -34.81 -9.27
C ILE A 161 -10.55 -35.61 -10.58
N GLU A 162 -10.26 -34.98 -11.72
CA GLU A 162 -10.29 -35.60 -13.07
C GLU A 162 -9.18 -35.12 -14.03
N GLY A 163 -8.25 -34.31 -13.55
CA GLY A 163 -7.18 -33.76 -14.38
C GLY A 163 -5.85 -34.50 -14.24
N GLN A 164 -5.10 -34.61 -15.34
CA GLN A 164 -3.75 -35.20 -15.33
C GLN A 164 -2.70 -34.14 -14.98
N LEU A 165 -2.05 -34.29 -13.83
CA LEU A 165 -0.89 -33.47 -13.44
C LEU A 165 0.19 -33.51 -14.53
N GLN A 166 0.63 -32.34 -14.99
CA GLN A 166 1.69 -32.22 -16.00
C GLN A 166 3.00 -31.79 -15.34
N ASP A 167 3.03 -30.59 -14.76
CA ASP A 167 4.24 -29.96 -14.27
C ASP A 167 3.94 -28.82 -13.28
N VAL A 168 5.01 -28.26 -12.74
CA VAL A 168 5.01 -26.99 -12.02
C VAL A 168 5.52 -25.90 -12.95
N CYS A 169 4.82 -24.78 -13.00
CA CYS A 169 5.18 -23.66 -13.85
C CYS A 169 5.45 -22.40 -13.02
N ILE A 170 6.42 -21.61 -13.43
CA ILE A 170 6.65 -20.26 -12.90
C ILE A 170 6.38 -19.27 -14.04
N VAL A 171 5.48 -18.31 -13.81
CA VAL A 171 4.96 -17.38 -14.82
C VAL A 171 5.28 -15.94 -14.41
N PHE A 172 5.71 -15.10 -15.33
CA PHE A 172 5.89 -13.68 -15.05
C PHE A 172 4.52 -13.00 -14.89
N ARG A 173 4.35 -12.20 -13.84
CA ARG A 173 3.02 -11.63 -13.52
C ARG A 173 2.51 -10.68 -14.59
N ASP A 174 3.40 -9.94 -15.24
CA ASP A 174 3.02 -8.89 -16.19
C ASP A 174 2.96 -9.42 -17.64
N ASP A 175 3.39 -10.67 -17.89
CA ASP A 175 3.35 -11.32 -19.21
C ASP A 175 3.27 -12.86 -19.05
N GLU A 176 2.10 -13.43 -19.32
CA GLU A 176 1.84 -14.88 -19.16
C GLU A 176 2.56 -15.77 -20.20
N GLU A 177 3.12 -15.18 -21.27
CA GLU A 177 3.93 -15.93 -22.22
C GLU A 177 5.32 -16.24 -21.70
N LYS A 178 5.81 -15.42 -20.76
CA LYS A 178 7.08 -15.67 -20.06
C LYS A 178 6.86 -16.68 -18.95
N LYS A 179 6.96 -17.96 -19.29
CA LYS A 179 6.74 -19.07 -18.36
C LYS A 179 7.76 -20.21 -18.51
N TYR A 180 8.13 -20.82 -17.39
CA TYR A 180 9.10 -21.91 -17.31
C TYR A 180 8.52 -23.10 -16.57
N SER A 181 8.66 -24.29 -17.15
CA SER A 181 8.05 -25.53 -16.65
C SER A 181 9.08 -26.47 -16.06
N PHE A 182 8.71 -27.11 -14.96
CA PHE A 182 9.56 -27.98 -14.16
C PHE A 182 8.84 -29.29 -13.88
N PRO A 183 9.50 -30.44 -14.08
CA PRO A 183 8.86 -31.73 -13.97
C PRO A 183 8.42 -32.03 -12.53
N VAL A 184 7.40 -32.87 -12.42
CA VAL A 184 7.02 -33.51 -11.17
C VAL A 184 7.94 -34.71 -10.94
N VAL A 185 8.63 -34.74 -9.79
CA VAL A 185 9.65 -35.73 -9.46
C VAL A 185 9.05 -36.97 -8.83
N ALA A 186 8.09 -36.80 -7.93
CA ALA A 186 7.42 -37.91 -7.27
C ALA A 186 5.96 -37.55 -6.99
N THR A 187 5.09 -38.56 -7.09
CA THR A 187 3.64 -38.43 -6.87
C THR A 187 3.15 -39.55 -5.97
N LYS A 188 2.30 -39.21 -5.00
CA LYS A 188 1.66 -40.14 -4.07
C LYS A 188 0.18 -39.77 -3.94
N LYS A 189 -0.70 -40.77 -3.91
CA LYS A 189 -2.12 -40.57 -3.54
C LYS A 189 -2.28 -40.65 -2.03
N GLU A 190 -2.91 -39.64 -1.43
CA GLU A 190 -3.31 -39.63 -0.03
C GLU A 190 -4.82 -39.40 0.08
N LYS A 191 -5.58 -40.50 0.24
CA LYS A 191 -7.05 -40.47 0.16
C LYS A 191 -7.48 -39.91 -1.21
N ASN A 192 -8.20 -38.78 -1.24
CA ASN A 192 -8.65 -38.14 -2.47
C ASN A 192 -7.67 -37.07 -2.98
N LEU A 193 -6.55 -36.83 -2.29
CA LEU A 193 -5.61 -35.77 -2.65
C LEU A 193 -4.36 -36.36 -3.30
N THR A 194 -3.84 -35.63 -4.28
CA THR A 194 -2.54 -35.93 -4.88
C THR A 194 -1.48 -35.08 -4.20
N VAL A 195 -0.46 -35.74 -3.67
CA VAL A 195 0.75 -35.11 -3.13
C VAL A 195 1.87 -35.35 -4.11
N PHE A 196 2.56 -34.30 -4.50
CA PHE A 196 3.69 -34.41 -5.41
C PHE A 196 4.82 -33.47 -5.04
N THR A 197 6.01 -33.76 -5.56
CA THR A 197 7.20 -32.94 -5.35
C THR A 197 7.76 -32.45 -6.68
N SER A 198 8.39 -31.28 -6.67
CA SER A 198 9.10 -30.74 -7.82
C SER A 198 10.40 -30.08 -7.38
N GLU A 199 11.42 -30.17 -8.24
CA GLU A 199 12.69 -29.48 -8.09
C GLU A 199 12.83 -28.42 -9.18
N ILE A 200 13.16 -27.21 -8.76
CA ILE A 200 13.23 -26.03 -9.61
C ILE A 200 14.60 -25.42 -9.43
N ASN A 201 15.29 -25.15 -10.53
CA ASN A 201 16.56 -24.44 -10.52
C ASN A 201 16.38 -23.06 -11.15
N LEU A 202 16.51 -22.02 -10.34
CA LEU A 202 16.32 -20.63 -10.76
C LEU A 202 17.33 -20.16 -11.82
N LYS A 203 18.40 -20.93 -12.08
CA LYS A 203 19.34 -20.65 -13.19
C LYS A 203 18.74 -20.95 -14.56
N ASP A 204 17.69 -21.76 -14.60
CA ASP A 204 17.07 -22.21 -15.85
C ASP A 204 15.98 -21.22 -16.30
N ILE A 205 15.85 -20.08 -15.62
CA ILE A 205 14.85 -19.03 -15.84
C ILE A 205 15.57 -17.76 -16.26
N SER A 206 15.22 -17.20 -17.43
CA SER A 206 15.58 -15.82 -17.77
C SER A 206 14.56 -14.90 -17.12
N PHE A 207 14.98 -14.24 -16.04
CA PHE A 207 14.11 -13.39 -15.24
C PHE A 207 13.92 -12.00 -15.83
N GLU A 208 12.67 -11.55 -15.78
CA GLU A 208 12.27 -10.14 -15.86
C GLU A 208 12.11 -9.57 -14.45
N GLN A 209 12.24 -8.26 -14.33
CA GLN A 209 12.11 -7.59 -13.04
C GLN A 209 10.69 -7.73 -12.47
N TYR A 210 10.58 -7.72 -11.13
CA TYR A 210 9.35 -7.79 -10.32
C TYR A 210 8.92 -9.20 -9.90
N TYR A 211 7.75 -9.68 -10.31
CA TYR A 211 7.07 -10.77 -9.63
C TYR A 211 6.81 -11.96 -10.55
N TRP A 212 7.17 -13.14 -10.06
CA TRP A 212 7.03 -14.41 -10.74
C TRP A 212 6.20 -15.36 -9.89
N ASP A 213 5.24 -16.04 -10.50
CA ASP A 213 4.12 -16.65 -9.82
C ASP A 213 4.11 -18.17 -10.09
N PHE A 214 4.06 -18.98 -9.01
CA PHE A 214 3.99 -20.45 -9.10
C PHE A 214 2.59 -20.99 -9.41
N TYR A 215 2.50 -21.87 -10.40
CA TYR A 215 1.30 -22.59 -10.79
C TYR A 215 1.57 -24.09 -10.89
N VAL A 216 0.51 -24.87 -10.69
CA VAL A 216 0.45 -26.28 -11.09
C VAL A 216 -0.31 -26.35 -12.39
N ARG A 217 0.25 -27.01 -13.40
CA ARG A 217 -0.49 -27.26 -14.65
C ARG A 217 -1.13 -28.63 -14.62
N VAL A 218 -2.41 -28.64 -14.91
CA VAL A 218 -3.23 -29.85 -14.95
C VAL A 218 -3.89 -29.91 -16.32
N ARG A 219 -3.68 -31.02 -17.04
CA ARG A 219 -4.29 -31.27 -18.33
C ARG A 219 -5.69 -31.82 -18.12
N ASP A 220 -6.66 -31.16 -18.73
CA ASP A 220 -7.99 -31.71 -18.94
C ASP A 220 -7.89 -32.84 -19.97
N GLN A 221 -8.31 -34.05 -19.60
CA GLN A 221 -8.22 -35.23 -20.45
C GLN A 221 -9.24 -35.21 -21.60
N GLU A 222 -10.34 -34.48 -21.45
CA GLU A 222 -11.40 -34.39 -22.47
C GLU A 222 -11.05 -33.34 -23.51
N THR A 223 -10.68 -32.14 -23.07
CA THR A 223 -10.43 -31.00 -23.97
C THR A 223 -8.96 -30.86 -24.38
N GLY A 224 -8.04 -31.53 -23.67
CA GLY A 224 -6.60 -31.37 -23.85
C GLY A 224 -6.01 -30.06 -23.32
N LYS A 225 -6.85 -29.10 -22.89
CA LYS A 225 -6.44 -27.78 -22.37
C LYS A 225 -5.68 -27.90 -21.05
N LEU A 226 -4.79 -26.94 -20.78
CA LEU A 226 -3.99 -26.87 -19.56
C LEU A 226 -4.59 -25.85 -18.60
N ALA A 227 -5.16 -26.30 -17.49
CA ALA A 227 -5.56 -25.45 -16.38
C ALA A 227 -4.34 -25.03 -15.55
N MET A 228 -4.30 -23.76 -15.12
CA MET A 228 -3.24 -23.20 -14.29
C MET A 228 -3.74 -22.93 -12.88
N ILE A 229 -3.31 -23.75 -11.92
CA ILE A 229 -3.77 -23.65 -10.52
C ILE A 229 -2.73 -22.88 -9.70
N ARG A 230 -3.10 -21.69 -9.21
CA ARG A 230 -2.21 -20.85 -8.39
C ARG A 230 -1.83 -21.56 -7.08
N MET A 231 -0.54 -21.64 -6.77
CA MET A 231 -0.06 -22.27 -5.54
C MET A 231 -0.27 -21.38 -4.32
N LYS A 232 -0.87 -21.94 -3.25
CA LYS A 232 -1.10 -21.30 -1.95
C LYS A 232 -0.25 -21.89 -0.84
N VAL A 233 0.19 -21.04 0.09
CA VAL A 233 0.98 -21.40 1.26
C VAL A 233 0.08 -21.51 2.49
N ASP A 234 -0.26 -22.73 2.89
CA ASP A 234 -1.05 -22.97 4.11
C ASP A 234 -0.24 -23.47 5.30
N SER A 235 0.85 -24.18 5.05
CA SER A 235 1.72 -24.75 6.06
C SER A 235 2.40 -23.67 6.94
N ILE A 236 2.11 -23.66 8.26
CA ILE A 236 2.75 -22.75 9.23
C ILE A 236 4.29 -22.81 9.18
N PRO A 237 4.93 -24.00 9.11
CA PRO A 237 6.37 -24.11 8.90
C PRO A 237 6.85 -23.38 7.63
N VAL A 238 6.14 -23.54 6.51
CA VAL A 238 6.47 -22.87 5.24
C VAL A 238 6.30 -21.36 5.37
N ARG A 239 5.18 -20.89 5.93
CA ARG A 239 4.95 -19.45 6.21
C ARG A 239 6.10 -18.86 7.02
N LYS A 240 6.49 -19.52 8.12
CA LYS A 240 7.63 -19.11 8.94
C LYS A 240 8.93 -19.12 8.16
N HIS A 241 9.15 -20.09 7.29
CA HIS A 241 10.36 -20.20 6.48
C HIS A 241 10.45 -19.09 5.41
N LEU A 242 9.36 -18.79 4.70
CA LEU A 242 9.31 -17.72 3.70
C LEU A 242 9.40 -16.32 4.33
N CYS A 243 8.92 -16.15 5.56
CA CYS A 243 9.03 -14.90 6.33
C CYS A 243 10.38 -14.69 7.03
N LYS A 244 11.29 -15.69 7.07
CA LYS A 244 12.63 -15.51 7.63
C LYS A 244 13.45 -14.55 6.75
N THR A 245 14.34 -13.81 7.40
CA THR A 245 15.35 -12.98 6.75
C THR A 245 16.19 -13.80 5.77
N LEU A 246 16.65 -13.15 4.70
CA LEU A 246 17.31 -13.68 3.49
C LEU A 246 18.65 -14.42 3.70
N VAL A 247 18.80 -15.25 4.72
CA VAL A 247 19.94 -16.15 4.90
C VAL A 247 19.50 -17.54 4.44
N GLY A 248 19.99 -17.96 3.27
CA GLY A 248 19.72 -19.27 2.67
C GLY A 248 18.64 -19.28 1.57
N ASN A 249 17.67 -18.36 1.64
CA ASN A 249 16.52 -18.30 0.72
C ASN A 249 16.66 -17.17 -0.32
N THR A 250 17.84 -17.05 -0.92
CA THR A 250 18.11 -16.03 -1.94
C THR A 250 19.08 -16.59 -2.96
N TYR A 251 18.74 -16.40 -4.21
CA TYR A 251 19.62 -16.62 -5.34
C TYR A 251 20.13 -15.26 -5.80
N GLY A 252 21.46 -15.11 -5.92
CA GLY A 252 22.08 -13.92 -6.48
C GLY A 252 22.43 -14.15 -7.93
N ASP A 253 22.11 -13.19 -8.78
CA ASP A 253 22.25 -13.26 -10.23
C ASP A 253 22.81 -11.92 -10.74
N GLY A 254 24.14 -11.82 -10.87
CA GLY A 254 24.79 -10.55 -11.19
C GLY A 254 24.42 -9.43 -10.19
N GLU A 255 23.86 -8.33 -10.67
CA GLU A 255 23.35 -7.20 -9.86
C GLU A 255 21.94 -7.43 -9.29
N TYR A 256 21.34 -8.59 -9.56
CA TYR A 256 19.98 -8.95 -9.15
C TYR A 256 19.95 -10.03 -8.06
N ILE A 257 18.80 -10.14 -7.42
CA ILE A 257 18.46 -11.22 -6.49
C ILE A 257 17.05 -11.76 -6.76
N ALA A 258 16.92 -13.08 -6.67
CA ALA A 258 15.64 -13.80 -6.69
C ALA A 258 15.38 -14.43 -5.32
N PHE A 259 14.17 -14.25 -4.78
CA PHE A 259 13.80 -14.83 -3.49
C PHE A 259 12.29 -15.12 -3.38
N PRO A 260 11.87 -16.26 -2.78
CA PRO A 260 10.50 -16.78 -2.81
C PRO A 260 9.64 -16.23 -1.67
N TYR A 261 8.61 -15.41 -1.91
CA TYR A 261 7.77 -14.78 -0.88
C TYR A 261 6.34 -15.29 -0.91
N MET A 262 5.58 -14.90 0.11
CA MET A 262 4.16 -15.16 0.22
C MET A 262 3.40 -13.84 0.05
N THR A 263 2.41 -13.80 -0.84
CA THR A 263 1.55 -12.63 -1.05
C THR A 263 0.54 -12.47 0.10
N ASN A 264 -0.18 -11.34 0.14
CA ASN A 264 -1.26 -11.13 1.12
C ASN A 264 -2.42 -12.14 0.95
N ALA A 265 -2.62 -12.65 -0.27
CA ALA A 265 -3.57 -13.73 -0.57
C ALA A 265 -3.02 -15.14 -0.27
N PHE A 266 -1.87 -15.22 0.41
CA PHE A 266 -1.14 -16.45 0.72
C PHE A 266 -0.61 -17.20 -0.51
N ASN A 267 -0.49 -16.58 -1.68
CA ASN A 267 0.08 -17.23 -2.87
C ASN A 267 1.61 -17.30 -2.79
N LEU A 268 2.20 -18.35 -3.35
CA LEU A 268 3.65 -18.48 -3.50
C LEU A 268 4.12 -17.74 -4.77
N SER A 269 5.15 -16.92 -4.61
CA SER A 269 5.76 -16.13 -5.68
C SER A 269 7.28 -15.99 -5.47
N ILE A 270 8.02 -15.65 -6.52
CA ILE A 270 9.38 -15.12 -6.47
C ILE A 270 9.32 -13.62 -6.73
N GLN A 271 10.16 -12.86 -6.02
CA GLN A 271 10.48 -11.50 -6.39
C GLN A 271 11.90 -11.48 -6.98
N TYR A 272 12.05 -10.90 -8.17
CA TYR A 272 13.32 -10.66 -8.84
C TYR A 272 13.57 -9.15 -8.93
N ARG A 273 14.66 -8.66 -8.35
CA ARG A 273 14.97 -7.22 -8.34
C ARG A 273 16.47 -6.95 -8.22
N PHE A 274 16.87 -5.73 -8.53
CA PHE A 274 18.21 -5.23 -8.21
C PHE A 274 18.54 -5.40 -6.71
N LYS A 275 19.81 -5.71 -6.44
CA LYS A 275 20.39 -5.76 -5.10
C LYS A 275 20.29 -4.40 -4.42
N HIS A 276 19.88 -4.40 -3.16
CA HIS A 276 19.89 -3.24 -2.29
C HIS A 276 21.12 -3.27 -1.39
N GLU A 277 21.61 -2.09 -0.97
CA GLU A 277 22.75 -1.98 -0.05
C GLU A 277 22.58 -2.80 1.26
N TYR A 278 21.34 -2.98 1.70
CA TYR A 278 20.98 -3.68 2.93
C TYR A 278 20.73 -5.18 2.73
N ASP A 279 20.85 -5.69 1.50
CA ASP A 279 20.82 -7.14 1.23
C ASP A 279 22.16 -7.83 1.58
N LYS A 280 23.20 -7.07 1.93
CA LYS A 280 24.50 -7.59 2.35
C LYS A 280 24.38 -8.43 3.61
N ILE A 281 25.15 -9.52 3.68
CA ILE A 281 25.06 -10.53 4.76
C ILE A 281 25.26 -9.94 6.16
N HIS A 282 26.13 -8.94 6.31
CA HIS A 282 26.41 -8.33 7.61
C HIS A 282 25.19 -7.61 8.21
N TYR A 283 24.31 -7.00 7.40
CA TYR A 283 23.06 -6.41 7.90
C TYR A 283 22.09 -7.50 8.39
N LYS A 284 22.07 -8.66 7.72
CA LYS A 284 21.25 -9.81 8.12
C LYS A 284 21.71 -10.43 9.43
N ILE A 285 23.03 -10.60 9.58
CA ILE A 285 23.63 -11.04 10.86
C ILE A 285 23.27 -10.04 11.95
N LYS A 286 23.44 -8.73 11.69
CA LYS A 286 23.10 -7.67 12.64
C LYS A 286 21.63 -7.69 13.05
N GLU A 287 20.69 -7.84 12.11
CA GLU A 287 19.26 -8.03 12.41
C GLU A 287 19.03 -9.26 13.27
N THR A 288 19.62 -10.40 12.91
CA THR A 288 19.44 -11.65 13.64
C THR A 288 19.93 -11.52 15.08
N VAL A 289 21.14 -10.99 15.29
CA VAL A 289 21.69 -10.74 16.62
C VAL A 289 20.81 -9.74 17.37
N ALA A 290 20.36 -8.65 16.74
CA ALA A 290 19.49 -7.66 17.39
C ALA A 290 18.16 -8.25 17.84
N VAL A 291 17.55 -9.15 17.05
CA VAL A 291 16.34 -9.88 17.44
C VAL A 291 16.58 -10.74 18.67
N TRP A 292 17.68 -11.48 18.70
CA TRP A 292 18.00 -12.33 19.86
C TRP A 292 18.35 -11.52 21.10
N THR A 293 19.14 -10.46 20.96
CA THR A 293 19.45 -9.53 22.05
C THR A 293 18.19 -8.88 22.61
N TYR A 294 17.28 -8.40 21.76
CA TYR A 294 16.01 -7.84 22.23
C TYR A 294 15.20 -8.89 22.99
N LYS A 295 15.09 -10.12 22.49
CA LYS A 295 14.37 -11.20 23.18
C LYS A 295 14.96 -11.50 24.56
N LEU A 296 16.29 -11.59 24.66
CA LEU A 296 16.98 -11.89 25.90
C LEU A 296 16.76 -10.78 26.96
N PHE A 297 16.72 -9.52 26.52
CA PHE A 297 16.61 -8.35 27.40
C PHE A 297 15.28 -7.61 27.28
N LYS A 298 14.21 -8.29 26.83
CA LYS A 298 12.91 -7.68 26.50
C LYS A 298 12.37 -6.81 27.63
N LYS A 299 12.36 -7.35 28.86
CA LYS A 299 11.90 -6.64 30.07
C LYS A 299 12.66 -5.35 30.33
N TRP A 300 13.96 -5.30 30.03
CA TRP A 300 14.76 -4.10 30.22
C TRP A 300 14.49 -3.05 29.14
N PHE A 301 14.40 -3.49 27.88
CA PHE A 301 14.12 -2.58 26.77
C PHE A 301 12.71 -1.99 26.86
N ASP A 302 11.71 -2.78 27.24
CA ASP A 302 10.31 -2.35 27.23
C ASP A 302 9.91 -1.46 28.42
N LYS A 303 10.78 -1.29 29.44
CA LYS A 303 10.58 -0.35 30.55
C LYS A 303 10.49 1.13 30.12
N LYS A 304 11.02 1.46 28.93
CA LYS A 304 10.99 2.83 28.38
C LYS A 304 10.05 2.89 27.18
N SER A 305 9.23 3.93 27.10
CA SER A 305 8.27 4.17 25.99
C SER A 305 8.87 5.14 24.97
N ARG A 306 9.75 4.64 24.11
CA ARG A 306 10.59 5.49 23.24
C ARG A 306 9.79 6.11 22.09
N TRP A 307 10.19 7.31 21.67
CA TRP A 307 9.71 7.92 20.43
C TRP A 307 10.82 7.83 19.38
N LEU A 308 10.52 7.16 18.28
CA LEU A 308 11.41 7.06 17.13
C LEU A 308 10.89 7.98 16.04
N ILE A 309 11.70 8.95 15.66
CA ILE A 309 11.39 9.95 14.65
C ILE A 309 12.26 9.72 13.42
N CYS A 310 11.67 9.80 12.23
CA CYS A 310 12.37 9.56 10.97
C CYS A 310 11.71 10.34 9.84
N GLU A 311 12.46 10.69 8.80
CA GLU A 311 11.94 11.19 7.51
C GLU A 311 12.09 10.13 6.42
N LYS A 312 11.79 10.50 5.16
CA LYS A 312 11.83 9.63 3.99
C LYS A 312 13.14 8.84 3.91
N PHE A 313 13.04 7.54 4.14
CA PHE A 313 14.16 6.59 4.18
C PHE A 313 15.33 6.99 5.09
N ALA A 314 15.06 7.81 6.12
CA ALA A 314 16.07 8.35 7.02
C ALA A 314 17.17 9.16 6.29
N ASN A 315 16.86 9.77 5.14
CA ASN A 315 17.84 10.49 4.31
C ASN A 315 18.02 11.96 4.70
N THR A 316 17.02 12.59 5.30
CA THR A 316 16.98 14.05 5.55
C THR A 316 16.56 14.35 6.98
N ALA A 317 16.76 15.60 7.38
CA ALA A 317 16.15 16.17 8.58
C ALA A 317 15.70 17.61 8.33
N GLN A 318 14.74 17.79 7.43
CA GLN A 318 14.32 19.12 6.92
C GLN A 318 12.82 19.38 7.02
N ASP A 319 12.05 18.38 7.44
CA ASP A 319 10.59 18.41 7.38
C ASP A 319 9.98 18.37 8.79
N ASN A 320 8.66 18.22 8.89
CA ASN A 320 7.88 18.21 10.13
C ASN A 320 8.47 17.29 11.21
N SER A 321 9.03 16.14 10.81
CA SER A 321 9.71 15.22 11.72
C SER A 321 10.89 15.87 12.46
N TYR A 322 11.75 16.60 11.74
CA TYR A 322 12.90 17.28 12.33
C TYR A 322 12.48 18.37 13.31
N TYR A 323 11.57 19.26 12.91
CA TYR A 323 11.11 20.35 13.77
C TYR A 323 10.37 19.84 15.00
N PHE A 324 9.58 18.77 14.87
CA PHE A 324 8.96 18.11 16.02
C PHE A 324 9.98 17.45 16.95
N PHE A 325 11.02 16.81 16.40
CA PHE A 325 12.12 16.25 17.20
C PHE A 325 12.88 17.32 17.97
N GLN A 326 13.18 18.44 17.31
CA GLN A 326 13.79 19.61 17.91
C GLN A 326 12.92 20.12 19.07
N TYR A 327 11.62 20.30 18.84
CA TYR A 327 10.66 20.69 19.89
C TYR A 327 10.70 19.75 21.11
N CYS A 328 10.67 18.44 20.86
CA CYS A 328 10.71 17.43 21.91
C CYS A 328 11.99 17.50 22.75
N CYS A 329 13.13 17.80 22.13
CA CYS A 329 14.43 17.86 22.81
C CYS A 329 14.62 19.17 23.57
N ASP A 330 14.30 20.29 22.92
CA ASP A 330 14.76 21.61 23.34
C ASP A 330 13.72 22.32 24.21
N GLN A 331 12.43 22.14 23.96
CA GLN A 331 11.34 22.78 24.70
C GLN A 331 10.70 21.78 25.67
N ALA A 332 10.20 20.64 25.17
CA ALA A 332 9.51 19.66 26.03
C ALA A 332 10.47 18.83 26.90
N LYS A 333 11.79 18.94 26.66
CA LYS A 333 12.86 18.22 27.38
C LYS A 333 12.61 16.72 27.55
N ARG A 334 11.96 16.08 26.57
CA ARG A 334 11.65 14.65 26.61
C ARG A 334 12.93 13.83 26.53
N ASN A 335 13.13 12.87 27.42
CA ASN A 335 14.40 12.12 27.53
C ASN A 335 14.53 10.92 26.58
N ASP A 336 13.42 10.37 26.11
CA ASP A 336 13.34 9.11 25.37
C ASP A 336 12.87 9.30 23.92
N VAL A 337 13.22 10.44 23.32
CA VAL A 337 13.05 10.75 21.90
C VAL A 337 14.36 10.55 21.14
N TYR A 338 14.28 9.90 19.98
CA TYR A 338 15.42 9.57 19.13
C TYR A 338 15.12 9.86 17.66
N TYR A 339 16.09 10.44 16.97
CA TYR A 339 16.01 10.71 15.53
C TYR A 339 16.83 9.68 14.76
N ILE A 340 16.21 9.04 13.77
CA ILE A 340 16.81 8.02 12.93
C ILE A 340 17.21 8.66 11.60
N ILE A 341 18.50 8.56 11.26
CA ILE A 341 19.07 9.15 10.05
C ILE A 341 20.25 8.30 9.56
N LYS A 342 20.49 8.24 8.25
CA LYS A 342 21.69 7.58 7.71
C LYS A 342 22.95 8.41 7.98
N LYS A 343 24.11 7.75 8.09
CA LYS A 343 25.38 8.44 8.41
C LYS A 343 25.91 9.29 7.25
N ASP A 344 25.58 8.90 6.04
CA ASP A 344 25.94 9.55 4.77
C ASP A 344 24.96 10.66 4.37
N SER A 345 23.89 10.87 5.13
CA SER A 345 23.00 12.02 4.93
C SER A 345 23.78 13.35 5.07
N PRO A 346 23.59 14.31 4.15
CA PRO A 346 24.13 15.66 4.29
C PRO A 346 23.74 16.32 5.62
N ASP A 347 22.53 16.01 6.10
CA ASP A 347 21.95 16.55 7.33
C ASP A 347 22.48 15.88 8.61
N TYR A 348 23.24 14.78 8.51
CA TYR A 348 23.72 14.07 9.71
C TYR A 348 24.57 14.97 10.62
N LYS A 349 25.35 15.89 10.03
CA LYS A 349 26.24 16.78 10.78
C LYS A 349 25.47 17.75 11.68
N LYS A 350 24.35 18.30 11.21
CA LYS A 350 23.55 19.28 11.99
C LYS A 350 22.91 18.66 13.22
N LEU A 351 22.64 17.36 13.18
CA LEU A 351 22.06 16.61 14.29
C LEU A 351 23.05 16.21 15.38
N LYS A 352 24.38 16.35 15.15
CA LYS A 352 25.41 15.89 16.10
C LYS A 352 25.25 16.51 17.49
N ALA A 353 24.72 17.73 17.59
CA ALA A 353 24.47 18.42 18.86
C ALA A 353 23.55 17.61 19.81
N TYR A 354 22.65 16.79 19.27
CA TYR A 354 21.75 15.94 20.06
C TYR A 354 22.38 14.63 20.54
N GLY A 355 23.65 14.37 20.20
CA GLY A 355 24.47 13.30 20.75
C GLY A 355 23.83 11.92 20.66
N LYS A 356 23.64 11.28 21.83
CA LYS A 356 23.09 9.91 21.93
C LYS A 356 21.64 9.79 21.45
N ARG A 357 20.93 10.88 21.17
CA ARG A 357 19.57 10.86 20.62
C ARG A 357 19.54 10.53 19.13
N ILE A 358 20.66 10.71 18.44
CA ILE A 358 20.78 10.39 17.02
C ILE A 358 21.16 8.93 16.85
N ILE A 359 20.34 8.18 16.13
CA ILE A 359 20.52 6.76 15.90
C ILE A 359 20.79 6.54 14.41
N PRO A 360 21.97 6.04 14.02
CA PRO A 360 22.22 5.70 12.65
C PRO A 360 21.24 4.64 12.13
N PHE A 361 20.65 4.89 10.96
CA PHE A 361 19.78 3.94 10.28
C PHE A 361 20.48 2.59 10.09
N MET A 362 19.76 1.49 10.28
CA MET A 362 20.29 0.11 10.24
C MET A 362 21.49 -0.17 11.20
N SER A 363 21.67 0.64 12.25
CA SER A 363 22.57 0.32 13.37
C SER A 363 21.96 -0.73 14.31
N PHE A 364 22.82 -1.40 15.09
CA PHE A 364 22.35 -2.40 16.06
C PHE A 364 21.33 -1.82 17.05
N ARG A 365 21.58 -0.59 17.52
CA ARG A 365 20.67 0.14 18.41
C ARG A 365 19.33 0.47 17.75
N HIS A 366 19.34 0.89 16.49
CA HIS A 366 18.12 1.12 15.71
C HIS A 366 17.25 -0.14 15.68
N LEU A 367 17.84 -1.28 15.31
CA LEU A 367 17.15 -2.55 15.15
C LEU A 367 16.56 -3.06 16.47
N ILE A 368 17.23 -2.84 17.60
CA ILE A 368 16.67 -3.17 18.92
C ILE A 368 15.53 -2.22 19.30
N TYR A 369 15.71 -0.91 19.10
CA TYR A 369 14.70 0.07 19.51
C TYR A 369 13.40 -0.07 18.72
N LEU A 370 13.50 -0.35 17.43
CA LEU A 370 12.35 -0.62 16.58
C LEU A 370 11.55 -1.86 17.01
N GLN A 371 12.17 -2.79 17.74
CA GLN A 371 11.48 -3.94 18.33
C GLN A 371 10.88 -3.65 19.70
N SER A 372 11.49 -2.75 20.47
CA SER A 372 11.10 -2.41 21.84
C SER A 372 9.75 -1.68 21.94
N ASN A 373 9.29 -1.42 23.17
CA ASN A 373 8.19 -0.48 23.40
C ASN A 373 8.53 0.91 22.84
N CYS A 374 8.03 1.21 21.63
CA CYS A 374 8.31 2.44 20.92
C CYS A 374 7.11 2.89 20.08
N LYS A 375 7.09 4.18 19.79
CA LYS A 375 6.20 4.82 18.82
C LYS A 375 6.99 5.28 17.61
N LEU A 376 6.36 5.18 16.45
CA LEU A 376 6.89 5.68 15.19
C LEU A 376 6.22 7.02 14.91
N ILE A 377 7.02 8.07 14.69
CA ILE A 377 6.50 9.42 14.45
C ILE A 377 7.21 9.96 13.21
N SER A 378 6.48 10.30 12.16
CA SER A 378 7.10 10.72 10.90
C SER A 378 6.18 11.58 10.05
N SER A 379 6.77 12.47 9.26
CA SER A 379 6.14 13.20 8.16
C SER A 379 5.83 12.30 6.96
N GLU A 380 6.38 11.09 6.96
CA GLU A 380 6.28 10.11 5.89
C GLU A 380 5.72 8.79 6.43
N THR A 381 5.25 7.93 5.54
CA THR A 381 4.66 6.64 5.92
C THR A 381 5.57 5.78 6.80
N ARG A 382 5.00 4.97 7.70
CA ARG A 382 5.76 4.10 8.62
C ARG A 382 6.77 3.15 7.95
N ILE A 383 6.63 2.87 6.64
CA ILE A 383 7.59 2.04 5.89
C ILE A 383 8.98 2.63 5.83
N HIS A 384 9.17 3.93 6.07
CA HIS A 384 10.48 4.57 6.02
C HIS A 384 11.37 4.27 7.23
N PHE A 385 10.82 3.69 8.31
CA PHE A 385 11.59 3.26 9.49
C PHE A 385 12.42 2.00 9.28
N PHE A 386 12.21 1.27 8.18
CA PHE A 386 12.97 0.07 7.85
C PHE A 386 13.16 -0.03 6.33
N PRO A 387 14.23 -0.65 5.81
CA PRO A 387 14.41 -0.78 4.36
C PRO A 387 13.24 -1.48 3.66
N TRP A 388 12.40 -0.70 3.00
CA TRP A 388 11.15 -1.20 2.41
C TRP A 388 11.39 -2.25 1.32
N LYS A 389 12.43 -2.09 0.49
CA LYS A 389 12.79 -3.00 -0.61
C LYS A 389 13.24 -4.39 -0.17
N ILE A 390 13.67 -4.58 1.09
CA ILE A 390 14.07 -5.90 1.59
C ILE A 390 12.84 -6.84 1.65
N GLY A 391 11.63 -6.28 1.72
CA GLY A 391 10.41 -7.05 1.55
C GLY A 391 10.10 -8.02 2.71
N ARG A 392 11.02 -8.25 3.66
CA ARG A 392 10.94 -9.30 4.69
C ARG A 392 11.77 -8.97 5.93
N GLY A 393 11.65 -9.82 6.95
CA GLY A 393 12.38 -9.72 8.21
C GLY A 393 11.45 -9.57 9.40
N ARG A 394 11.86 -10.10 10.55
CA ARG A 394 11.02 -10.06 11.76
C ARG A 394 10.83 -8.62 12.23
N ILE A 395 11.84 -7.78 12.05
CA ILE A 395 11.80 -6.37 12.46
C ILE A 395 10.78 -5.60 11.62
N ARG A 396 10.73 -5.84 10.30
CA ARG A 396 9.72 -5.24 9.41
C ARG A 396 8.29 -5.58 9.86
N LEU A 397 8.02 -6.85 10.20
CA LEU A 397 6.69 -7.25 10.68
C LEU A 397 6.34 -6.56 12.00
N VAL A 398 7.32 -6.41 12.89
CA VAL A 398 7.13 -5.75 14.18
C VAL A 398 6.87 -4.25 14.03
N SER A 399 7.44 -3.57 13.03
CA SER A 399 7.21 -2.14 12.81
C SER A 399 5.77 -1.82 12.39
N TYR A 400 5.07 -2.73 11.70
CA TYR A 400 3.65 -2.54 11.32
C TYR A 400 2.68 -2.58 12.51
N ASN A 401 3.11 -3.14 13.64
CA ASN A 401 2.30 -3.24 14.86
C ASN A 401 2.66 -2.16 15.89
N LYS A 402 3.47 -1.17 15.52
CA LYS A 402 3.84 -0.07 16.42
C LYS A 402 2.83 1.06 16.29
N PRO A 403 2.48 1.74 17.42
CA PRO A 403 1.74 2.99 17.35
C PRO A 403 2.47 3.97 16.43
N TYR A 404 1.74 4.51 15.46
CA TYR A 404 2.26 5.35 14.40
C TYR A 404 1.52 6.67 14.34
N ILE A 405 2.30 7.75 14.44
CA ILE A 405 1.80 9.12 14.34
C ILE A 405 2.32 9.72 13.04
N PHE A 406 1.39 10.15 12.20
CA PHE A 406 1.69 10.75 10.92
C PHE A 406 1.60 12.27 11.01
N LEU A 407 2.76 12.92 10.93
CA LEU A 407 2.91 14.38 11.00
C LEU A 407 2.64 15.08 9.66
N GLN A 408 2.42 14.30 8.60
CA GLN A 408 2.36 14.74 7.21
C GLN A 408 3.64 15.41 6.67
N HIS A 409 3.80 15.42 5.36
CA HIS A 409 4.85 16.15 4.63
C HIS A 409 4.33 17.45 4.00
N GLY A 410 3.01 17.67 4.07
CA GLY A 410 2.33 18.87 3.57
C GLY A 410 0.81 18.69 3.71
N VAL A 411 0.07 19.79 3.57
CA VAL A 411 -1.39 19.80 3.69
C VAL A 411 -2.03 19.10 2.49
N LEU A 412 -3.03 18.26 2.74
CA LEU A 412 -3.84 17.60 1.72
C LEU A 412 -4.76 18.60 1.01
N GLY A 413 -5.03 18.36 -0.26
CA GLY A 413 -5.99 19.16 -1.01
C GLY A 413 -5.77 19.06 -2.51
N PHE A 414 -4.65 19.61 -2.98
CA PHE A 414 -4.38 19.80 -4.41
C PHE A 414 -4.24 18.52 -5.25
N LYS A 415 -3.97 17.37 -4.61
CA LYS A 415 -3.83 16.07 -5.27
C LYS A 415 -4.35 14.95 -4.39
N GLN A 416 -4.94 13.92 -5.00
CA GLN A 416 -5.30 12.71 -4.27
C GLN A 416 -4.09 11.83 -3.96
N VAL A 417 -4.18 11.12 -2.82
CA VAL A 417 -3.18 10.16 -2.34
C VAL A 417 -3.84 8.86 -1.88
N HIS A 418 -3.46 7.74 -2.50
CA HIS A 418 -4.16 6.46 -2.28
C HIS A 418 -3.57 5.61 -1.13
N ASN A 419 -2.38 5.94 -0.63
CA ASN A 419 -1.62 5.06 0.29
C ASN A 419 -1.75 5.41 1.79
N LEU A 420 -2.67 6.31 2.15
CA LEU A 420 -2.83 6.82 3.51
C LEU A 420 -4.12 6.37 4.21
N SER A 421 -4.98 5.60 3.53
CA SER A 421 -6.25 5.10 4.07
C SER A 421 -6.07 4.32 5.38
N LYS A 422 -7.08 4.39 6.27
CA LYS A 422 -7.19 3.62 7.51
C LYS A 422 -7.20 2.10 7.27
N GLN A 423 -7.55 1.65 6.07
CA GLN A 423 -7.52 0.22 5.69
C GLN A 423 -6.13 -0.25 5.23
N SER A 424 -5.19 0.68 5.02
CA SER A 424 -3.85 0.37 4.53
C SER A 424 -2.92 -0.11 5.65
N LEU A 425 -1.83 -0.80 5.27
CA LEU A 425 -0.75 -1.14 6.22
C LEU A 425 -0.03 0.08 6.80
N ASN A 426 -0.25 1.27 6.21
CA ASN A 426 0.34 2.54 6.60
C ASN A 426 -0.59 3.38 7.48
N ALA A 427 -1.76 2.86 7.87
CA ALA A 427 -2.75 3.59 8.65
C ALA A 427 -2.14 4.25 9.90
N ALA A 428 -2.45 5.53 10.14
CA ALA A 428 -2.00 6.22 11.34
C ALA A 428 -2.89 5.88 12.54
N ASP A 429 -2.29 5.81 13.72
CA ASP A 429 -3.00 5.84 14.99
C ASP A 429 -3.34 7.28 15.38
N LEU A 430 -2.54 8.25 14.92
CA LEU A 430 -2.86 9.67 15.00
C LEU A 430 -2.43 10.35 13.70
N PHE A 431 -3.39 10.95 13.00
CA PHE A 431 -3.18 11.71 11.78
C PHE A 431 -3.22 13.19 12.13
N ILE A 432 -2.12 13.91 11.91
CA ILE A 432 -2.07 15.34 12.16
C ILE A 432 -2.63 16.09 10.97
N THR A 433 -3.52 17.05 11.17
CA THR A 433 -4.02 17.96 10.12
C THR A 433 -3.87 19.42 10.53
N SER A 434 -4.05 20.32 9.58
CA SER A 434 -3.78 21.76 9.69
C SER A 434 -5.03 22.59 9.91
N SER A 435 -6.20 22.04 9.58
CA SER A 435 -7.50 22.67 9.76
C SER A 435 -8.62 21.64 9.88
N GLU A 436 -9.80 22.09 10.31
CA GLU A 436 -11.03 21.29 10.25
C GLU A 436 -11.42 20.96 8.80
N PHE A 437 -11.11 21.85 7.84
CA PHE A 437 -11.27 21.57 6.42
C PHE A 437 -10.46 20.35 5.97
N GLU A 438 -9.16 20.33 6.27
CA GLU A 438 -8.30 19.18 5.94
C GLU A 438 -8.75 17.91 6.68
N LYS A 439 -9.20 18.04 7.93
CA LYS A 439 -9.76 16.91 8.68
C LYS A 439 -11.00 16.32 7.99
N GLY A 440 -11.85 17.14 7.38
CA GLY A 440 -12.96 16.68 6.54
C GLY A 440 -12.48 15.77 5.39
N ILE A 441 -11.46 16.20 4.64
CA ILE A 441 -10.86 15.40 3.55
C ILE A 441 -10.41 14.02 4.07
N VAL A 442 -9.72 13.98 5.20
CA VAL A 442 -9.21 12.72 5.78
C VAL A 442 -10.36 11.79 6.21
N LYS A 443 -11.44 12.33 6.79
CA LYS A 443 -12.61 11.54 7.18
C LYS A 443 -13.30 10.94 5.97
N ASP A 444 -13.63 11.79 5.01
CA ASP A 444 -14.50 11.45 3.88
C ASP A 444 -13.80 10.52 2.88
N ASN A 445 -12.47 10.66 2.72
CA ASN A 445 -11.72 9.94 1.69
C ASN A 445 -10.81 8.84 2.23
N MET A 446 -10.42 8.88 3.50
CA MET A 446 -9.42 7.97 4.06
C MET A 446 -9.95 7.06 5.17
N GLY A 447 -11.18 7.25 5.63
CA GLY A 447 -11.87 6.35 6.56
C GLY A 447 -11.39 6.44 8.02
N TYR A 448 -10.84 7.59 8.43
CA TYR A 448 -10.47 7.86 9.81
C TYR A 448 -11.66 8.46 10.58
N CYS A 449 -11.73 8.20 11.89
CA CYS A 449 -12.69 8.85 12.78
C CYS A 449 -12.09 10.08 13.47
N ASP A 450 -12.92 10.89 14.15
CA ASP A 450 -12.48 12.11 14.83
C ASP A 450 -11.38 11.85 15.87
N ASP A 451 -11.46 10.74 16.61
CA ASP A 451 -10.46 10.39 17.62
C ASP A 451 -9.09 10.03 17.03
N ASP A 452 -9.02 9.73 15.74
CA ASP A 452 -7.79 9.41 15.03
C ASP A 452 -7.10 10.63 14.41
N ILE A 453 -7.74 11.81 14.42
CA ILE A 453 -7.26 13.00 13.73
C ILE A 453 -7.10 14.14 14.73
N ALA A 454 -5.96 14.83 14.69
CA ALA A 454 -5.71 16.02 15.50
C ALA A 454 -5.41 17.24 14.63
N VAL A 455 -6.26 18.25 14.75
CA VAL A 455 -6.06 19.56 14.11
C VAL A 455 -5.04 20.34 14.91
N THR A 456 -3.82 20.44 14.38
CA THR A 456 -2.67 21.04 15.08
C THR A 456 -1.71 21.79 14.15
N GLY A 457 -1.97 21.91 12.86
CA GLY A 457 -0.97 22.50 11.95
C GLY A 457 0.29 21.66 11.84
N LEU A 458 1.28 22.17 11.13
CA LEU A 458 2.50 21.43 10.81
C LEU A 458 3.68 21.90 11.68
N PRO A 459 4.51 21.00 12.25
CA PRO A 459 5.67 21.37 13.07
C PRO A 459 6.62 22.35 12.39
N ARG A 460 6.85 22.22 11.07
CA ARG A 460 7.80 23.08 10.35
C ARG A 460 7.37 24.54 10.31
N TRP A 461 6.07 24.81 10.42
CA TRP A 461 5.54 26.18 10.43
C TRP A 461 5.98 27.00 11.64
N ASP A 462 6.35 26.33 12.74
CA ASP A 462 6.92 27.00 13.92
C ASP A 462 8.25 27.69 13.60
N ALA A 463 8.99 27.20 12.59
CA ALA A 463 10.28 27.73 12.18
C ALA A 463 10.21 28.67 10.96
N LEU A 464 9.08 28.74 10.27
CA LEU A 464 8.91 29.64 9.13
C LEU A 464 8.88 31.09 9.61
N ILE A 465 9.72 31.94 9.07
CA ILE A 465 9.70 33.38 9.30
C ILE A 465 9.85 34.09 7.97
N ASP A 466 9.21 35.25 7.82
CA ASP A 466 9.42 36.03 6.61
C ASP A 466 10.83 36.64 6.64
N LYS A 467 11.68 36.21 5.71
CA LYS A 467 13.03 36.76 5.47
C LYS A 467 13.08 37.52 4.15
N SER A 468 11.93 37.85 3.55
CA SER A 468 11.89 38.63 2.33
C SER A 468 12.35 40.06 2.64
N GLY A 469 13.63 40.31 2.35
CA GLY A 469 14.25 41.62 2.55
C GLY A 469 13.80 42.64 1.51
N ASP A 470 14.59 43.70 1.36
CA ASP A 470 14.34 44.74 0.35
C ASP A 470 14.45 44.19 -1.08
N LYS A 471 15.43 43.30 -1.31
CA LYS A 471 15.60 42.61 -2.59
C LYS A 471 14.55 41.52 -2.76
N LYS A 472 13.66 41.70 -3.72
CA LYS A 472 12.50 40.84 -3.91
C LYS A 472 12.85 39.61 -4.72
N ARG A 473 12.32 38.47 -4.29
CA ARG A 473 12.57 37.16 -4.93
C ARG A 473 11.25 36.47 -5.25
N ILE A 474 11.18 35.87 -6.42
CA ILE A 474 10.08 35.01 -6.84
C ILE A 474 10.61 33.59 -6.87
N VAL A 475 9.95 32.65 -6.19
CA VAL A 475 10.27 31.23 -6.31
C VAL A 475 9.30 30.56 -7.29
N LEU A 476 9.85 29.95 -8.33
CA LEU A 476 9.13 29.07 -9.24
C LEU A 476 9.43 27.63 -8.83
N MET A 477 8.41 26.89 -8.37
CA MET A 477 8.59 25.51 -7.92
C MET A 477 7.41 24.63 -8.35
N PRO A 478 7.43 24.12 -9.60
CA PRO A 478 6.42 23.22 -10.11
C PRO A 478 6.59 21.80 -9.55
N THR A 479 5.51 21.04 -9.54
CA THR A 479 5.54 19.62 -9.22
C THR A 479 5.91 18.78 -10.44
N TRP A 480 6.29 17.52 -10.22
CA TRP A 480 6.44 16.54 -11.29
C TRP A 480 5.08 15.97 -11.73
N ARG A 481 5.03 15.30 -12.89
CA ARG A 481 3.83 14.66 -13.43
C ARG A 481 4.05 13.16 -13.65
N LEU A 482 3.00 12.36 -13.42
CA LEU A 482 3.04 10.90 -13.58
C LEU A 482 3.38 10.49 -15.02
N TRP A 483 2.83 11.19 -16.00
CA TRP A 483 3.04 10.92 -17.43
C TRP A 483 4.43 11.33 -17.95
N LEU A 484 5.28 11.95 -17.12
CA LEU A 484 6.67 12.24 -17.46
C LEU A 484 7.63 11.13 -17.01
N GLU A 485 7.15 10.15 -16.24
CA GLU A 485 8.00 9.10 -15.67
C GLU A 485 8.42 8.09 -16.76
N GLY A 486 9.74 7.94 -16.96
CA GLY A 486 10.31 6.97 -17.90
C GLY A 486 10.45 7.46 -19.34
N LEU A 487 10.22 8.75 -19.61
CA LEU A 487 10.49 9.34 -20.92
C LEU A 487 11.99 9.37 -21.23
N THR A 488 12.33 9.44 -22.51
CA THR A 488 13.67 9.82 -22.96
C THR A 488 13.83 11.34 -22.95
N ASN A 489 15.07 11.85 -23.00
CA ASN A 489 15.31 13.30 -23.11
C ASN A 489 14.64 13.93 -24.33
N GLU A 490 14.54 13.18 -25.44
CA GLU A 490 13.89 13.69 -26.66
C GLU A 490 12.38 13.77 -26.51
N GLU A 491 11.75 12.75 -25.93
CA GLU A 491 10.31 12.77 -25.64
C GLU A 491 9.99 13.85 -24.61
N PHE A 492 10.81 14.01 -23.57
CA PHE A 492 10.64 15.06 -22.56
C PHE A 492 10.68 16.47 -23.18
N ARG A 493 11.60 16.72 -24.13
CA ARG A 493 11.72 17.99 -24.84
C ARG A 493 10.49 18.36 -25.67
N GLN A 494 9.66 17.39 -26.01
CA GLN A 494 8.42 17.59 -26.78
C GLN A 494 7.20 17.80 -25.88
N THR A 495 7.35 17.68 -24.56
CA THR A 495 6.23 17.80 -23.62
C THR A 495 5.79 19.26 -23.45
N GLU A 496 4.49 19.46 -23.25
CA GLU A 496 3.96 20.78 -22.90
C GLU A 496 4.62 21.32 -21.62
N TYR A 497 4.86 20.45 -20.63
CA TYR A 497 5.54 20.80 -19.38
C TYR A 497 6.89 21.50 -19.63
N PHE A 498 7.75 20.87 -20.43
CA PHE A 498 9.07 21.43 -20.75
C PHE A 498 8.93 22.77 -21.47
N HIS A 499 8.11 22.83 -22.52
CA HIS A 499 7.91 24.03 -23.32
C HIS A 499 7.39 25.21 -22.49
N LYS A 500 6.40 25.01 -21.61
CA LYS A 500 5.81 26.08 -20.80
C LYS A 500 6.81 26.69 -19.82
N TYR A 501 7.55 25.86 -19.08
CA TYR A 501 8.52 26.38 -18.13
C TYR A 501 9.76 26.96 -18.81
N LEU A 502 10.23 26.37 -19.92
CA LEU A 502 11.34 26.92 -20.69
C LEU A 502 10.99 28.28 -21.31
N ASN A 503 9.79 28.40 -21.90
CA ASN A 503 9.31 29.65 -22.46
C ASN A 503 9.20 30.73 -21.38
N LEU A 504 8.63 30.40 -20.21
CA LEU A 504 8.52 31.33 -19.09
C LEU A 504 9.90 31.88 -18.65
N ILE A 505 10.89 31.00 -18.42
CA ILE A 505 12.22 31.44 -17.96
C ILE A 505 13.04 32.13 -19.06
N ARG A 506 12.63 32.04 -20.33
CA ARG A 506 13.24 32.77 -21.45
C ARG A 506 12.41 33.96 -21.92
N ASN A 507 11.26 34.22 -21.28
CA ASN A 507 10.35 35.24 -21.74
C ASN A 507 10.96 36.65 -21.52
N PRO A 508 11.12 37.47 -22.58
CA PRO A 508 11.74 38.80 -22.46
C PRO A 508 10.91 39.79 -21.62
N GLU A 509 9.58 39.63 -21.60
CA GLU A 509 8.68 40.43 -20.75
C GLU A 509 8.90 40.12 -19.26
N LEU A 510 9.06 38.84 -18.89
CA LEU A 510 9.42 38.46 -17.52
C LEU A 510 10.74 39.11 -17.10
N VAL A 511 11.77 39.02 -17.95
CA VAL A 511 13.08 39.63 -17.66
C VAL A 511 12.97 41.16 -17.53
N SER A 512 12.14 41.80 -18.35
CA SER A 512 11.86 43.24 -18.27
C SER A 512 11.21 43.61 -16.92
N LEU A 513 10.21 42.83 -16.47
CA LEU A 513 9.57 43.02 -15.17
C LEU A 513 10.57 42.84 -14.02
N LEU A 514 11.37 41.77 -14.03
CA LEU A 514 12.39 41.52 -13.01
C LEU A 514 13.40 42.69 -12.92
N LYS A 515 13.84 43.24 -14.06
CA LYS A 515 14.71 44.44 -14.10
C LYS A 515 14.02 45.68 -13.56
N LYS A 516 12.79 45.96 -13.99
CA LYS A 516 12.02 47.15 -13.61
C LYS A 516 11.79 47.25 -12.11
N TYR A 517 11.61 46.12 -11.43
CA TYR A 517 11.29 46.06 -10.00
C TYR A 517 12.45 45.53 -9.12
N ASP A 518 13.69 45.47 -9.64
CA ASP A 518 14.88 44.94 -8.93
C ASP A 518 14.63 43.60 -8.23
N ALA A 519 14.04 42.66 -8.97
CA ALA A 519 13.67 41.34 -8.48
C ALA A 519 14.45 40.22 -9.19
N LYS A 520 14.56 39.08 -8.53
CA LYS A 520 15.10 37.84 -9.11
C LYS A 520 14.08 36.72 -9.08
N LEU A 521 14.17 35.80 -10.04
CA LEU A 521 13.43 34.55 -10.03
C LEU A 521 14.36 33.39 -9.71
N THR A 522 13.91 32.51 -8.83
CA THR A 522 14.59 31.26 -8.47
C THR A 522 13.72 30.09 -8.90
N PHE A 523 14.18 29.33 -9.90
CA PHE A 523 13.50 28.13 -10.39
C PHE A 523 14.08 26.89 -9.72
N ILE A 524 13.27 26.18 -8.94
CA ILE A 524 13.66 24.96 -8.23
C ILE A 524 13.04 23.75 -8.92
N ILE A 525 13.89 22.89 -9.48
CA ILE A 525 13.48 21.72 -10.25
C ILE A 525 13.26 20.52 -9.32
N HIS A 526 12.14 19.82 -9.50
CA HIS A 526 11.77 18.67 -8.67
C HIS A 526 12.73 17.46 -8.88
N PRO A 527 13.11 16.69 -7.83
CA PRO A 527 14.09 15.61 -7.95
C PRO A 527 13.78 14.54 -9.00
N LYS A 528 12.49 14.25 -9.23
CA LYS A 528 12.05 13.23 -10.20
C LYS A 528 12.32 13.59 -11.66
N ILE A 529 12.59 14.86 -11.98
CA ILE A 529 12.95 15.32 -13.32
C ILE A 529 14.41 15.79 -13.39
N HIS A 530 15.23 15.40 -12.40
CA HIS A 530 16.63 15.77 -12.30
C HIS A 530 17.42 15.44 -13.57
N GLU A 531 17.13 14.29 -14.20
CA GLU A 531 17.80 13.85 -15.43
C GLU A 531 17.66 14.85 -16.59
N TYR A 532 16.62 15.68 -16.58
CA TYR A 532 16.35 16.72 -17.58
C TYR A 532 16.81 18.12 -17.15
N MET A 533 17.48 18.28 -16.00
CA MET A 533 17.84 19.59 -15.48
C MET A 533 18.67 20.42 -16.47
N LYS A 534 19.60 19.75 -17.18
CA LYS A 534 20.48 20.37 -18.18
C LYS A 534 19.72 20.97 -19.38
N GLU A 535 18.47 20.57 -19.58
CA GLU A 535 17.62 21.07 -20.67
C GLU A 535 17.04 22.45 -20.32
N PHE A 536 16.97 22.82 -19.03
CA PHE A 536 16.50 24.13 -18.60
C PHE A 536 17.68 25.12 -18.51
N VAL A 537 17.80 25.97 -19.53
CA VAL A 537 18.83 27.01 -19.59
C VAL A 537 18.17 28.38 -19.69
N ALA A 538 18.38 29.20 -18.66
CA ALA A 538 17.99 30.60 -18.67
C ALA A 538 19.06 31.44 -19.37
N ASP A 539 18.62 32.45 -20.13
CA ASP A 539 19.51 33.33 -20.90
C ASP A 539 19.82 34.64 -20.14
N ASN A 540 19.57 34.69 -18.82
CA ASN A 540 19.71 35.89 -18.01
C ASN A 540 20.02 35.63 -16.52
N ASP A 541 20.97 36.40 -15.95
CA ASP A 541 21.45 36.27 -14.55
C ASP A 541 20.42 36.66 -13.46
N LEU A 542 19.25 37.19 -13.85
CA LEU A 542 18.12 37.43 -12.95
C LEU A 542 17.31 36.16 -12.66
N ILE A 543 17.59 35.08 -13.38
CA ILE A 543 16.94 33.78 -13.22
C ILE A 543 17.98 32.77 -12.77
N GLU A 544 17.82 32.30 -11.53
CA GLU A 544 18.68 31.31 -10.91
C GLU A 544 17.96 29.96 -10.93
N ILE A 545 18.59 28.92 -11.49
CA ILE A 545 18.04 27.56 -11.52
C ILE A 545 18.80 26.71 -10.52
N TYR A 546 18.08 26.04 -9.63
CA TYR A 546 18.65 25.11 -8.67
C TYR A 546 17.97 23.75 -8.76
N GLU A 547 18.74 22.72 -8.45
CA GLU A 547 18.20 21.42 -8.17
C GLU A 547 17.69 21.34 -6.71
N PHE A 548 16.60 20.61 -6.51
CA PHE A 548 16.17 20.24 -5.18
C PHE A 548 17.27 19.50 -4.39
N GLY A 549 17.70 20.09 -3.28
CA GLY A 549 18.76 19.55 -2.41
C GLY A 549 20.10 20.29 -2.52
N GLU A 550 20.33 21.08 -3.57
CA GLU A 550 21.48 21.99 -3.66
C GLU A 550 21.36 23.15 -2.66
N VAL A 551 20.14 23.61 -2.46
CA VAL A 551 19.80 24.72 -1.55
C VAL A 551 18.78 24.26 -0.50
N PRO A 552 18.83 24.78 0.74
CA PRO A 552 17.79 24.52 1.73
C PRO A 552 16.47 25.15 1.27
N ILE A 553 15.48 24.31 0.90
CA ILE A 553 14.20 24.77 0.35
C ILE A 553 13.48 25.73 1.29
N ASN A 554 13.42 25.39 2.59
CA ASN A 554 12.75 26.24 3.59
C ASN A 554 13.35 27.67 3.63
N GLU A 555 14.67 27.80 3.45
CA GLU A 555 15.32 29.12 3.39
C GLU A 555 14.91 29.88 2.13
N LYS A 556 14.87 29.22 0.97
CA LYS A 556 14.40 29.85 -0.27
C LYS A 556 12.95 30.31 -0.22
N LEU A 557 12.07 29.55 0.43
CA LEU A 557 10.68 29.97 0.66
C LEU A 557 10.60 31.19 1.59
N MET A 558 11.39 31.19 2.68
CA MET A 558 11.44 32.32 3.61
C MET A 558 12.00 33.60 2.98
N GLU A 559 12.99 33.49 2.08
CA GLU A 559 13.57 34.62 1.33
C GLU A 559 12.65 35.16 0.22
N SER A 560 11.72 34.34 -0.28
CA SER A 560 10.87 34.71 -1.43
C SER A 560 9.69 35.59 -1.02
N SER A 561 9.33 36.53 -1.88
CA SER A 561 8.17 37.43 -1.73
C SER A 561 6.92 36.91 -2.46
N LEU A 562 7.10 36.05 -3.46
CA LEU A 562 6.02 35.45 -4.25
C LEU A 562 6.39 34.03 -4.64
N MET A 563 5.42 33.12 -4.62
CA MET A 563 5.57 31.77 -5.16
C MET A 563 4.75 31.60 -6.43
N ILE A 564 5.37 31.00 -7.44
CA ILE A 564 4.71 30.43 -8.60
C ILE A 564 4.84 28.92 -8.50
N THR A 565 3.72 28.22 -8.51
CA THR A 565 3.67 26.75 -8.43
C THR A 565 2.46 26.24 -9.18
N ASP A 566 2.13 24.96 -9.08
CA ASP A 566 1.02 24.34 -9.79
C ASP A 566 0.04 23.62 -8.85
N TYR A 567 0.50 22.56 -8.20
CA TYR A 567 -0.29 21.65 -7.37
C TYR A 567 0.53 21.21 -6.14
N SER A 568 1.50 22.03 -5.75
CA SER A 568 2.41 21.72 -4.66
C SER A 568 1.80 22.09 -3.31
N SER A 569 1.86 21.16 -2.35
CA SER A 569 1.49 21.45 -0.95
C SER A 569 2.44 22.44 -0.27
N VAL A 570 3.58 22.77 -0.87
CA VAL A 570 4.47 23.84 -0.38
C VAL A 570 3.84 25.23 -0.51
N ALA A 571 2.81 25.40 -1.35
CA ALA A 571 2.01 26.63 -1.37
C ALA A 571 1.43 26.96 0.02
N TRP A 572 1.09 25.95 0.82
CA TRP A 572 0.58 26.16 2.17
C TRP A 572 1.62 26.77 3.12
N ASP A 573 2.92 26.52 2.90
CA ASP A 573 3.99 27.14 3.68
C ASP A 573 4.10 28.65 3.38
N MET A 574 3.97 29.02 2.10
CA MET A 574 3.93 30.43 1.68
C MET A 574 2.68 31.13 2.21
N TYR A 575 1.54 30.44 2.14
CA TYR A 575 0.30 30.94 2.70
C TYR A 575 0.41 31.16 4.20
N TYR A 576 0.99 30.22 4.96
CA TYR A 576 1.25 30.40 6.39
C TYR A 576 2.12 31.63 6.70
N MET A 577 3.04 31.99 5.80
CA MET A 577 3.86 33.21 5.92
C MET A 577 3.16 34.48 5.41
N HIS A 578 1.88 34.43 5.06
CA HIS A 578 1.10 35.56 4.50
C HIS A 578 1.64 36.06 3.15
N LYS A 579 2.20 35.16 2.34
CA LYS A 579 2.81 35.50 1.05
C LYS A 579 1.90 35.12 -0.11
N PRO A 580 1.85 35.94 -1.17
CA PRO A 580 1.06 35.66 -2.35
C PRO A 580 1.57 34.43 -3.11
N ILE A 581 0.64 33.76 -3.77
CA ILE A 581 0.87 32.54 -4.55
C ILE A 581 0.13 32.67 -5.88
N ILE A 582 0.80 32.30 -6.97
CA ILE A 582 0.19 32.10 -8.28
C ILE A 582 0.31 30.61 -8.64
N PHE A 583 -0.84 30.01 -8.95
CA PHE A 583 -0.94 28.66 -9.47
C PHE A 583 -0.97 28.67 -11.00
N TYR A 584 0.11 28.23 -11.65
CA TYR A 584 0.19 28.06 -13.09
C TYR A 584 -0.21 26.63 -13.49
N LYS A 585 -1.47 26.46 -13.89
CA LYS A 585 -2.14 25.16 -14.04
C LYS A 585 -2.50 24.84 -15.49
N PHE A 586 -1.57 25.07 -16.42
CA PHE A 586 -1.82 24.87 -17.86
C PHE A 586 -2.28 23.45 -18.24
N ASP A 587 -1.94 22.44 -17.42
CA ASP A 587 -2.19 21.01 -17.65
C ASP A 587 -3.22 20.40 -16.68
N LEU A 588 -4.19 21.20 -16.22
CA LEU A 588 -5.17 20.78 -15.22
C LEU A 588 -5.99 19.56 -15.61
N GLU A 589 -6.50 19.51 -16.84
CA GLU A 589 -7.36 18.40 -17.28
C GLU A 589 -6.61 17.06 -17.23
N GLN A 590 -5.37 17.04 -17.72
CA GLN A 590 -4.52 15.85 -17.70
C GLN A 590 -4.18 15.39 -16.27
N LEU A 591 -4.00 16.33 -15.34
CA LEU A 591 -3.78 15.98 -13.93
C LEU A 591 -5.04 15.37 -13.29
N GLU A 592 -6.22 15.90 -13.57
CA GLU A 592 -7.48 15.38 -13.04
C GLU A 592 -7.77 13.97 -13.53
N GLU A 593 -7.50 13.67 -14.81
CA GLU A 593 -7.65 12.33 -15.37
C GLU A 593 -6.70 11.30 -14.75
N THR A 594 -5.48 11.72 -14.41
CA THR A 594 -4.41 10.79 -13.99
C THR A 594 -4.28 10.63 -12.47
N GLN A 595 -4.58 11.67 -11.70
CA GLN A 595 -4.35 11.68 -10.25
C GLN A 595 -5.54 12.22 -9.44
N GLY A 596 -6.31 13.16 -9.99
CA GLY A 596 -7.42 13.81 -9.28
C GLY A 596 -6.99 14.75 -8.14
N SER A 597 -7.97 15.48 -7.59
CA SER A 597 -7.82 16.43 -6.46
C SER A 597 -8.85 16.14 -5.36
N TYR A 598 -8.58 16.57 -4.12
CA TYR A 598 -9.57 16.51 -3.02
C TYR A 598 -10.42 17.78 -2.91
N ILE A 599 -9.94 18.88 -3.48
CA ILE A 599 -10.61 20.18 -3.51
C ILE A 599 -10.86 20.57 -4.97
N ASP A 600 -11.80 21.48 -5.23
CA ASP A 600 -11.97 21.98 -6.61
C ASP A 600 -10.72 22.77 -7.04
N PRO A 601 -9.90 22.24 -7.96
CA PRO A 601 -8.64 22.88 -8.33
C PRO A 601 -8.84 24.19 -9.12
N ARG A 602 -10.08 24.51 -9.54
CA ARG A 602 -10.45 25.71 -10.29
C ARG A 602 -10.91 26.86 -9.40
N SER A 603 -11.44 26.58 -8.21
CA SER A 603 -12.09 27.59 -7.36
C SER A 603 -11.64 27.58 -5.89
N GLU A 604 -11.26 26.43 -5.34
CA GLU A 604 -10.90 26.27 -3.93
C GLU A 604 -9.38 26.35 -3.74
N VAL A 605 -8.81 27.56 -3.80
CA VAL A 605 -7.37 27.76 -3.63
C VAL A 605 -7.00 29.02 -2.84
N ILE A 606 -5.78 29.00 -2.32
CA ILE A 606 -5.13 30.05 -1.52
C ILE A 606 -4.31 31.04 -2.35
N GLY A 607 -4.52 31.10 -3.67
CA GLY A 607 -3.73 31.90 -4.59
C GLY A 607 -4.44 32.09 -5.93
N ASP A 608 -3.92 32.98 -6.77
CA ASP A 608 -4.52 33.21 -8.10
C ASP A 608 -4.23 32.04 -9.03
N ILE A 609 -5.21 31.63 -9.84
CA ILE A 609 -5.03 30.56 -10.83
C ILE A 609 -4.91 31.19 -12.21
N VAL A 610 -3.90 30.74 -12.95
CA VAL A 610 -3.66 31.12 -14.34
C VAL A 610 -3.36 29.89 -15.18
N TYR A 611 -3.81 29.90 -16.43
CA TYR A 611 -3.65 28.80 -17.38
C TYR A 611 -2.74 29.18 -18.56
N SER A 612 -2.55 30.48 -18.79
CA SER A 612 -1.71 31.02 -19.86
C SER A 612 -0.50 31.76 -19.30
N GLU A 613 0.59 31.77 -20.07
CA GLU A 613 1.80 32.53 -19.72
C GLU A 613 1.52 34.04 -19.65
N LYS A 614 0.67 34.55 -20.56
CA LYS A 614 0.25 35.96 -20.57
C LYS A 614 -0.45 36.37 -19.27
N ASP A 615 -1.38 35.55 -18.79
CA ASP A 615 -2.07 35.84 -17.53
C ASP A 615 -1.14 35.71 -16.33
N LEU A 616 -0.18 34.78 -16.38
CA LEU A 616 0.85 34.65 -15.36
C LEU A 616 1.70 35.92 -15.26
N LEU A 617 2.21 36.45 -16.37
CA LEU A 617 3.01 37.69 -16.37
C LEU A 617 2.21 38.89 -15.87
N LYS A 618 0.94 39.00 -16.25
CA LYS A 618 0.03 40.03 -15.73
C LYS A 618 -0.12 39.95 -14.21
N GLN A 619 -0.31 38.75 -13.66
CA GLN A 619 -0.42 38.57 -12.21
C GLN A 619 0.91 38.85 -11.48
N ILE A 620 2.04 38.45 -12.07
CA ILE A 620 3.37 38.79 -11.54
C ILE A 620 3.53 40.31 -11.43
N GLU A 621 3.19 41.06 -12.49
CA GLU A 621 3.27 42.53 -12.45
C GLU A 621 2.32 43.12 -11.40
N GLU A 622 1.08 42.63 -11.29
CA GLU A 622 0.13 43.09 -10.27
C GLU A 622 0.70 42.95 -8.86
N TYR A 623 1.32 41.80 -8.54
CA TYR A 623 1.97 41.60 -7.25
C TYR A 623 3.22 42.47 -7.09
N MET A 624 4.03 42.68 -8.13
CA MET A 624 5.17 43.60 -8.06
C MET A 624 4.73 45.03 -7.75
N VAL A 625 3.69 45.53 -8.42
CA VAL A 625 3.12 46.89 -8.20
C VAL A 625 2.59 47.05 -6.77
N THR A 626 1.96 46.00 -6.23
CA THR A 626 1.38 46.03 -4.88
C THR A 626 2.38 45.67 -3.77
N SER A 627 3.69 45.60 -4.11
CA SER A 627 4.76 45.22 -3.18
C SER A 627 4.56 43.84 -2.56
N TYR A 628 4.08 42.89 -3.36
CA TYR A 628 3.86 41.49 -3.04
C TYR A 628 2.86 41.29 -1.89
N ARG A 629 1.89 42.20 -1.75
CA ARG A 629 0.82 42.03 -0.77
C ARG A 629 -0.15 40.97 -1.22
N GLU A 630 -0.48 40.06 -0.31
CA GLU A 630 -1.56 39.10 -0.53
C GLU A 630 -2.90 39.82 -0.77
N LYS A 631 -3.71 39.28 -1.69
CA LYS A 631 -5.04 39.81 -1.98
C LYS A 631 -6.00 39.51 -0.84
N ARG A 632 -6.87 40.47 -0.49
CA ARG A 632 -7.79 40.40 0.66
C ARG A 632 -8.63 39.11 0.69
N LYS A 633 -9.13 38.65 -0.46
CA LYS A 633 -9.93 37.41 -0.56
C LYS A 633 -9.21 36.18 0.01
N TYR A 634 -7.89 36.10 -0.14
CA TYR A 634 -7.09 34.99 0.39
C TYR A 634 -6.80 35.15 1.86
N ALA A 635 -6.55 36.38 2.33
CA ALA A 635 -6.39 36.65 3.76
C ALA A 635 -7.68 36.33 4.56
N GLU A 636 -8.85 36.67 4.01
CA GLU A 636 -10.16 36.45 4.65
C GLU A 636 -10.50 34.96 4.80
N SER A 637 -10.05 34.08 3.89
CA SER A 637 -10.27 32.62 3.96
C SER A 637 -9.26 31.86 4.82
N ARG A 638 -8.31 32.54 5.46
CA ARG A 638 -7.18 31.91 6.15
C ARG A 638 -7.60 30.96 7.27
N THR A 639 -8.59 31.36 8.07
CA THR A 639 -9.08 30.55 9.20
C THR A 639 -9.80 29.28 8.75
N THR A 640 -10.30 29.23 7.51
CA THR A 640 -10.87 28.01 6.93
C THR A 640 -9.80 26.95 6.71
N TYR A 641 -8.64 27.36 6.20
CA TYR A 641 -7.60 26.43 5.77
C TYR A 641 -6.47 26.23 6.78
N LEU A 642 -6.26 27.19 7.69
CA LEU A 642 -5.29 27.15 8.77
C LEU A 642 -6.00 27.40 10.11
N ALA A 643 -6.06 26.38 10.97
CA ALA A 643 -6.68 26.53 12.28
C ALA A 643 -5.87 27.43 13.23
N TYR A 644 -4.56 27.54 13.02
CA TYR A 644 -3.64 28.24 13.92
C TYR A 644 -2.54 28.97 13.15
N ASP A 645 -2.19 30.16 13.62
CA ASP A 645 -1.06 30.99 13.15
C ASP A 645 -0.23 31.50 14.34
N ASP A 646 0.02 30.62 15.32
CA ASP A 646 0.56 30.99 16.64
C ASP A 646 1.95 30.38 16.93
N LYS A 647 2.56 29.69 15.96
CA LYS A 647 3.86 28.99 16.08
C LYS A 647 3.94 27.97 17.24
N ASN A 648 2.79 27.44 17.69
CA ASN A 648 2.71 26.39 18.72
C ASN A 648 2.31 25.02 18.15
N ASN A 649 2.56 24.75 16.88
CA ASN A 649 2.10 23.54 16.20
C ASN A 649 2.75 22.29 16.83
N SER A 650 4.06 22.30 17.04
CA SER A 650 4.80 21.19 17.65
C SER A 650 4.36 20.91 19.09
N ARG A 651 4.01 21.95 19.85
CA ARG A 651 3.47 21.83 21.20
C ARG A 651 2.12 21.12 21.20
N ARG A 652 1.18 21.57 20.36
CA ARG A 652 -0.17 20.98 20.27
C ARG A 652 -0.08 19.50 19.85
N ILE A 653 0.81 19.16 18.93
CA ILE A 653 1.09 17.77 18.54
C ILE A 653 1.62 16.95 19.73
N TYR A 654 2.60 17.49 20.46
CA TYR A 654 3.16 16.82 21.63
C TYR A 654 2.09 16.49 22.68
N ASP A 655 1.22 17.46 22.95
CA ASP A 655 0.14 17.35 23.93
C ASP A 655 -0.90 16.30 23.50
N GLU A 656 -1.31 16.28 22.22
CA GLU A 656 -2.25 15.28 21.69
C GLU A 656 -1.66 13.85 21.69
N ILE A 657 -0.37 13.69 21.40
CA ILE A 657 0.29 12.39 21.53
C ILE A 657 0.30 11.93 22.99
N CYS A 658 0.60 12.82 23.94
CA CYS A 658 0.60 12.50 25.38
C CYS A 658 -0.81 12.16 25.90
N LYS A 659 -1.83 12.87 25.42
CA LYS A 659 -3.24 12.62 25.74
C LYS A 659 -3.67 11.25 25.23
N LYS A 660 -3.40 10.92 23.96
CA LYS A 660 -3.73 9.62 23.36
C LYS A 660 -3.00 8.45 24.04
N MET A 661 -1.82 8.71 24.62
CA MET A 661 -1.11 7.73 25.44
C MET A 661 -1.82 7.44 26.77
N SER A 662 -2.35 8.47 27.42
CA SER A 662 -2.99 8.34 28.74
C SER A 662 -4.35 7.63 28.68
N SER A 663 -5.07 7.75 27.56
CA SER A 663 -6.33 7.04 27.33
C SER A 663 -6.13 5.55 27.03
N ASN A 664 -5.10 5.18 26.27
CA ASN A 664 -4.78 3.78 25.97
C ASN A 664 -4.29 2.97 27.18
N GLU A 665 -3.64 3.61 28.17
CA GLU A 665 -3.23 2.94 29.41
C GLU A 665 -4.42 2.57 30.32
N LYS A 666 -5.53 3.32 30.26
CA LYS A 666 -6.77 2.98 30.99
C LYS A 666 -7.55 1.83 30.37
N CYS A 667 -7.42 1.62 29.04
CA CYS A 667 -8.12 0.56 28.33
C CYS A 667 -7.44 -0.82 28.51
N ASN A 668 -6.12 -0.86 28.67
CA ASN A 668 -5.35 -2.10 28.83
C ASN A 668 -5.37 -2.70 30.26
N CYS A 669 -6.19 -2.18 31.18
CA CYS A 669 -6.41 -2.78 32.50
C CYS A 669 -7.57 -3.78 32.54
N LYS A 670 -8.17 -4.11 31.39
CA LYS A 670 -9.25 -5.10 31.26
C LYS A 670 -9.10 -5.93 29.97
N GLU A 671 -8.09 -6.76 29.87
CA GLU A 671 -8.13 -7.99 29.06
C GLU A 671 -7.37 -9.13 29.75
#